data_AF-A0A512L501-F1
#
_entry.id   AF-A0A512L501-F1
#
_cell.length_a   1.000
_cell.length_b   1.000
_cell.length_c   1.000
_cell.angle_alpha   90.00
_cell.angle_beta   90.00
_cell.angle_gamma   90.00
#
_symmetry.space_group_name_H-M   'P 1'
#
loop_
_entity.id
_entity.type
_entity.pdbx_description
1 polymer ?
#
loop_
_entity_poly.entity_id
_entity_poly.type
_entity_poly.pdbx_seq_one_letter_code
_entity_poly.pdbx_strand_id
1 'polypeptide(L)'
;MENRVKYLLRPGAGLRAALAVAVLCLGLLPLPGYADDNADFLAAREAFRTGKTQLLPGYAERLKGSILLPYIQYWALSARLKDASADEIRDFMARNTDSVLSDRLRGDWLRLLGKNQDWTTFLAEYPLLVKSDVSLQCYAIRGRIAQGETLALKDGVALWFTGKDLPEACTPLFEKLIADQLISHEDIWQRFRLALESGNPGVAKSVLAYFPKQQQPDARLVDTVTARPERLLGKPNLDLDSRVERELAIYAIARLARSDARNAAQLWEAIRADFSVSDQRYVWGQLGLYGARQHLRDALGWFDRAGVDGMNDDLLAWKAREALRVGNWSVVQAAILQMSDSARAEPAWRYWLARAYKLHNKLFQANALLASLSREHNFYGLLAEEELGAALGAQTINFKVGSDEVAAMGRVPAIARALALYRLDLRTDANHEWIWATRNFDDRRLLAAAELARQNDWYDRAINTADRTQQLHDFDLRFLAPYRDIAHKYAKEYRLDEAWVYGLMRQESRFVSRAKSGVGASGLMQVMPATARWIASKLGIRHFQADSIHGLDTNMQFGMYYLKTIQQSLDGSLVLATAAYNAGPGRARRWCGGQALEGAIYAESIPFGETRDYVKKVMANAIYYARSFGQPGQSLKARLGSIAGVAVPPLCGGADENAPACDN
;
A
#
# COMPACT_ATOMS: atom_id res chain seq x y z
N MET A 1 32.15 69.41 -6.69
CA MET A 1 32.13 69.71 -8.15
C MET A 1 30.66 69.80 -8.53
N GLU A 2 29.98 70.93 -8.28
CA GLU A 2 29.92 72.12 -9.15
C GLU A 2 29.57 71.73 -10.60
N ASN A 3 28.58 72.27 -11.30
CA ASN A 3 27.77 73.48 -11.15
C ASN A 3 26.58 73.32 -12.16
N ARG A 4 25.31 73.58 -11.77
CA ARG A 4 24.49 74.78 -12.12
C ARG A 4 24.06 74.86 -13.60
N VAL A 5 22.79 75.13 -13.99
CA VAL A 5 22.05 76.43 -13.93
C VAL A 5 20.68 76.23 -14.65
N LYS A 6 19.52 76.51 -14.01
CA LYS A 6 18.56 77.66 -14.21
C LYS A 6 17.54 77.48 -15.38
N TYR A 7 16.27 77.93 -15.41
CA TYR A 7 15.48 78.91 -14.62
C TYR A 7 14.00 79.03 -15.10
N LEU A 8 13.10 79.53 -14.20
CA LEU A 8 11.95 80.48 -14.41
C LEU A 8 10.59 79.94 -14.95
N LEU A 9 9.36 80.37 -14.55
CA LEU A 9 8.78 81.48 -13.74
C LEU A 9 7.31 81.15 -13.30
N ARG A 10 6.82 81.86 -12.26
CA ARG A 10 5.43 81.88 -11.68
C ARG A 10 4.53 82.96 -12.39
N PRO A 11 3.43 83.48 -11.79
CA PRO A 11 2.07 82.94 -11.54
C PRO A 11 0.95 83.91 -12.07
N GLY A 12 -0.35 83.59 -11.92
CA GLY A 12 -1.40 84.60 -12.13
C GLY A 12 -2.82 84.13 -11.81
N ALA A 13 -3.44 84.77 -10.82
CA ALA A 13 -4.83 84.57 -10.40
C ALA A 13 -5.83 85.25 -11.35
N GLY A 14 -7.02 84.67 -11.49
CA GLY A 14 -8.14 85.27 -12.24
C GLY A 14 -9.46 84.58 -11.93
N LEU A 15 -10.22 85.18 -11.01
CA LEU A 15 -11.55 84.79 -10.58
C LEU A 15 -12.61 85.36 -11.55
N ARG A 16 -13.43 84.52 -12.20
CA ARG A 16 -14.77 84.92 -12.70
C ARG A 16 -15.77 83.75 -12.63
N ALA A 17 -16.78 83.98 -11.79
CA ALA A 17 -18.11 83.35 -11.68
C ALA A 17 -18.86 83.29 -13.03
N ALA A 18 -19.92 82.52 -13.30
CA ALA A 18 -20.78 81.57 -12.59
C ALA A 18 -21.67 80.82 -13.61
N LEU A 19 -22.13 79.62 -13.24
CA LEU A 19 -23.34 78.83 -13.64
C LEU A 19 -22.92 77.35 -13.49
N ALA A 20 -23.64 76.41 -12.87
CA ALA A 20 -25.05 76.29 -12.57
C ALA A 20 -25.27 75.39 -11.32
N VAL A 21 -26.52 75.43 -10.86
CA VAL A 21 -27.11 74.81 -9.67
C VAL A 21 -27.33 73.30 -9.84
N ALA A 22 -27.13 72.57 -8.74
CA ALA A 22 -27.69 71.27 -8.35
C ALA A 22 -27.40 70.02 -9.20
N VAL A 23 -26.92 68.94 -8.55
CA VAL A 23 -27.70 67.74 -8.20
C VAL A 23 -26.81 66.70 -7.50
N LEU A 24 -27.27 66.30 -6.32
CA LEU A 24 -27.15 65.04 -5.57
C LEU A 24 -25.98 64.06 -5.80
N CYS A 25 -25.41 63.66 -4.65
CA CYS A 25 -25.16 62.26 -4.25
C CYS A 25 -25.05 61.22 -5.36
N LEU A 26 -23.82 60.95 -5.81
CA LEU A 26 -23.49 59.72 -6.52
C LEU A 26 -22.65 58.83 -5.61
N GLY A 27 -23.17 57.63 -5.41
CA GLY A 27 -22.76 56.69 -4.39
C GLY A 27 -21.30 56.25 -4.50
N LEU A 28 -20.72 55.99 -3.33
CA LEU A 28 -19.75 54.92 -3.17
C LEU A 28 -20.37 53.62 -3.68
N LEU A 29 -20.21 53.34 -4.97
CA LEU A 29 -20.40 52.00 -5.49
C LEU A 29 -19.28 51.14 -4.89
N PRO A 30 -19.59 50.08 -4.14
CA PRO A 30 -18.58 49.08 -3.84
C PRO A 30 -18.17 48.51 -5.20
N LEU A 31 -16.90 48.65 -5.54
CA LEU A 31 -16.32 47.85 -6.61
C LEU A 31 -16.65 46.39 -6.29
N PRO A 32 -17.20 45.60 -7.22
CA PRO A 32 -17.32 44.17 -7.02
C PRO A 32 -15.90 43.64 -6.87
N GLY A 33 -15.48 43.40 -5.63
CA GLY A 33 -14.29 42.63 -5.36
C GLY A 33 -14.53 41.27 -5.99
N TYR A 34 -13.80 40.97 -7.07
CA TYR A 34 -13.63 39.59 -7.49
C TYR A 34 -13.02 38.88 -6.30
N ALA A 35 -13.87 38.16 -5.56
CA ALA A 35 -13.45 37.37 -4.42
C ALA A 35 -12.40 36.38 -4.91
N ASP A 36 -11.34 36.19 -4.12
CA ASP A 36 -10.40 35.12 -4.40
C ASP A 36 -11.14 33.79 -4.20
N ASP A 37 -11.52 33.15 -5.32
CA ASP A 37 -12.23 31.88 -5.35
C ASP A 37 -11.57 30.83 -4.44
N ASN A 38 -10.24 30.87 -4.29
CA ASN A 38 -9.49 29.97 -3.44
C ASN A 38 -9.68 30.28 -1.95
N ALA A 39 -9.64 31.55 -1.56
CA ALA A 39 -9.85 31.97 -0.18
C ALA A 39 -11.27 31.65 0.29
N ASP A 40 -12.27 31.93 -0.55
CA ASP A 40 -13.67 31.58 -0.27
C ASP A 40 -13.88 30.07 -0.15
N PHE A 41 -13.24 29.28 -1.01
CA PHE A 41 -13.32 27.82 -0.93
C PHE A 41 -12.70 27.27 0.36
N LEU A 42 -11.51 27.76 0.74
CA LEU A 42 -10.85 27.35 1.98
C LEU A 42 -11.65 27.78 3.22
N ALA A 43 -12.25 28.98 3.20
CA ALA A 43 -13.12 29.45 4.26
C ALA A 43 -14.41 28.62 4.37
N ALA A 44 -15.02 28.23 3.24
CA ALA A 44 -16.16 27.32 3.20
C ALA A 44 -15.81 25.93 3.79
N ARG A 45 -14.62 25.41 3.46
CA ARG A 45 -14.13 24.13 4.00
C ARG A 45 -13.95 24.20 5.51
N GLU A 46 -13.38 25.29 6.02
CA GLU A 46 -13.20 25.47 7.46
C GLU A 46 -14.54 25.67 8.18
N ALA A 47 -15.49 26.37 7.56
CA ALA A 47 -16.85 26.46 8.06
C ALA A 47 -17.51 25.07 8.18
N PHE A 48 -17.36 24.21 7.18
CA PHE A 48 -17.83 22.82 7.26
C PHE A 48 -17.13 22.04 8.38
N ARG A 49 -15.79 22.08 8.46
CA ARG A 49 -15.01 21.39 9.51
C ARG A 49 -15.37 21.83 10.93
N THR A 50 -15.69 23.11 11.12
CA THR A 50 -16.02 23.69 12.43
C THR A 50 -17.53 23.69 12.72
N GLY A 51 -18.35 23.05 11.87
CA GLY A 51 -19.79 22.93 12.07
C GLY A 51 -20.59 24.20 11.78
N LYS A 52 -19.98 25.25 11.21
CA LYS A 52 -20.64 26.51 10.83
C LYS A 52 -21.32 26.40 9.45
N THR A 53 -22.16 25.36 9.29
CA THR A 53 -22.74 24.96 8.00
C THR A 53 -23.74 25.97 7.43
N GLN A 54 -24.32 26.82 8.28
CA GLN A 54 -25.19 27.93 7.89
C GLN A 54 -24.50 28.97 6.99
N LEU A 55 -23.16 29.01 6.97
CA LEU A 55 -22.38 29.90 6.13
C LEU A 55 -22.20 29.37 4.70
N LEU A 56 -22.38 28.07 4.48
CA LEU A 56 -22.09 27.40 3.20
C LEU A 56 -22.92 27.94 2.02
N PRO A 57 -24.23 28.27 2.15
CA PRO A 57 -24.98 28.87 1.05
C PRO A 57 -24.38 30.20 0.57
N GLY A 58 -23.89 31.05 1.50
CA GLY A 58 -23.25 32.31 1.14
C GLY A 58 -21.94 32.13 0.36
N TYR A 59 -21.14 31.12 0.72
CA TYR A 59 -19.94 30.75 -0.05
C TYR A 59 -20.30 30.15 -1.42
N ALA A 60 -21.33 29.31 -1.49
CA ALA A 60 -21.80 28.72 -2.74
C ALA A 60 -22.25 29.79 -3.75
N GLU A 61 -22.92 30.84 -3.28
CA GLU A 61 -23.33 31.98 -4.11
C GLU A 61 -22.14 32.73 -4.72
N ARG A 62 -21.06 32.95 -3.94
CA ARG A 62 -19.85 33.61 -4.42
C ARG A 62 -19.05 32.74 -5.40
N LEU A 63 -19.19 31.41 -5.30
CA LEU A 63 -18.47 30.44 -6.12
C LEU A 63 -19.31 29.81 -7.24
N LYS A 64 -20.40 30.45 -7.69
CA LYS A 64 -21.31 29.92 -8.73
C LYS A 64 -20.63 29.48 -10.03
N GLY A 65 -19.53 30.13 -10.42
CA GLY A 65 -18.75 29.78 -11.62
C GLY A 65 -17.55 28.86 -11.36
N SER A 66 -17.27 28.53 -10.11
CA SER A 66 -16.09 27.77 -9.73
C SER A 66 -16.26 26.28 -10.01
N ILE A 67 -15.20 25.65 -10.50
CA ILE A 67 -15.13 24.19 -10.67
C ILE A 67 -15.24 23.45 -9.32
N LEU A 68 -15.02 24.14 -8.20
CA LEU A 68 -15.08 23.60 -6.85
C LEU A 68 -16.44 23.79 -6.16
N LEU A 69 -17.42 24.46 -6.79
CA LEU A 69 -18.78 24.60 -6.26
C LEU A 69 -19.42 23.28 -5.80
N PRO A 70 -19.26 22.15 -6.51
CA PRO A 70 -19.82 20.86 -6.08
C PRO A 70 -19.41 20.43 -4.68
N TYR A 71 -18.21 20.78 -4.22
CA TYR A 71 -17.75 20.43 -2.87
C TYR A 71 -18.53 21.16 -1.79
N ILE A 72 -18.86 22.44 -2.01
CA ILE A 72 -19.62 23.24 -1.03
C ILE A 72 -21.05 22.74 -0.95
N GLN A 73 -21.65 22.41 -2.10
CA GLN A 73 -22.97 21.80 -2.18
C GLN A 73 -23.00 20.42 -1.50
N TYR A 74 -21.98 19.60 -1.73
CA TYR A 74 -21.79 18.33 -1.04
C TYR A 74 -21.71 18.52 0.48
N TRP A 75 -20.85 19.42 0.97
CA TRP A 75 -20.71 19.69 2.41
C TRP A 75 -22.01 20.16 3.05
N ALA A 76 -22.73 21.08 2.39
CA ALA A 76 -24.01 21.58 2.88
C ALA A 76 -25.06 20.47 2.99
N LEU A 77 -25.10 19.56 2.02
CA LEU A 77 -26.03 18.44 2.00
C LEU A 77 -25.63 17.35 2.99
N SER A 78 -24.35 16.96 3.03
CA SER A 78 -23.81 15.96 3.95
C SER A 78 -24.01 16.37 5.41
N ALA A 79 -23.90 17.66 5.74
CA ALA A 79 -24.10 18.15 7.11
C ALA A 79 -25.53 17.92 7.64
N ARG A 80 -26.52 17.87 6.75
CA ARG A 80 -27.95 17.67 7.09
C ARG A 80 -28.51 16.39 6.47
N LEU A 81 -27.66 15.40 6.16
CA LEU A 81 -28.06 14.22 5.40
C LEU A 81 -29.23 13.45 6.03
N LYS A 82 -29.38 13.51 7.36
CA LYS A 82 -30.49 12.89 8.09
C LYS A 82 -31.84 13.56 7.85
N ASP A 83 -31.83 14.86 7.54
CA ASP A 83 -33.01 15.70 7.38
C ASP A 83 -33.30 16.00 5.90
N ALA A 84 -32.36 15.68 5.00
CA ALA A 84 -32.50 15.89 3.55
C ALA A 84 -33.48 14.89 2.93
N SER A 85 -34.29 15.34 1.98
CA SER A 85 -35.18 14.45 1.23
C SER A 85 -34.41 13.59 0.23
N ALA A 86 -34.98 12.44 -0.14
CA ALA A 86 -34.41 11.59 -1.19
C ALA A 86 -34.24 12.34 -2.52
N ASP A 87 -35.17 13.25 -2.84
CA ASP A 87 -35.13 14.05 -4.06
C ASP A 87 -33.99 15.06 -4.04
N GLU A 88 -33.75 15.74 -2.90
CA GLU A 88 -32.60 16.64 -2.76
C GLU A 88 -31.26 15.91 -2.97
N ILE A 89 -31.15 14.69 -2.44
CA ILE A 89 -29.95 13.85 -2.57
C ILE A 89 -29.76 13.40 -4.03
N ARG A 90 -30.83 12.92 -4.67
CA ARG A 90 -30.81 12.52 -6.09
C ARG A 90 -30.52 13.70 -7.00
N ASP A 91 -31.07 14.88 -6.73
CA ASP A 91 -30.82 16.11 -7.50
C ASP A 91 -29.37 16.56 -7.42
N PHE A 92 -28.73 16.42 -6.26
CA PHE A 92 -27.29 16.66 -6.15
C PHE A 92 -26.51 15.65 -7.03
N MET A 93 -26.84 14.37 -6.94
CA MET A 93 -26.15 13.32 -7.69
C MET A 93 -26.38 13.43 -9.21
N ALA A 94 -27.57 13.86 -9.63
CA ALA A 94 -27.93 14.09 -11.02
C ALA A 94 -27.23 15.31 -11.62
N ARG A 95 -26.97 16.36 -10.83
CA ARG A 95 -26.16 17.51 -11.27
C ARG A 95 -24.66 17.20 -11.30
N ASN A 96 -24.22 16.22 -10.50
CA ASN A 96 -22.83 15.80 -10.37
C ASN A 96 -22.66 14.35 -10.81
N THR A 97 -23.15 14.01 -12.01
CA THR A 97 -23.07 12.65 -12.54
C THR A 97 -21.63 12.17 -12.63
N ASP A 98 -21.45 10.87 -12.38
CA ASP A 98 -20.15 10.21 -12.38
C ASP A 98 -19.05 10.99 -11.63
N SER A 99 -19.32 11.37 -10.37
CA SER A 99 -18.36 12.09 -9.53
C SER A 99 -18.08 11.38 -8.21
N VAL A 100 -16.87 11.58 -7.69
CA VAL A 100 -16.48 11.04 -6.38
C VAL A 100 -17.34 11.58 -5.24
N LEU A 101 -17.88 12.80 -5.38
CA LEU A 101 -18.77 13.41 -4.39
C LEU A 101 -20.13 12.73 -4.38
N SER A 102 -20.70 12.45 -5.55
CA SER A 102 -21.96 11.71 -5.66
C SER A 102 -21.83 10.29 -5.12
N ASP A 103 -20.73 9.59 -5.41
CA ASP A 103 -20.48 8.24 -4.90
C ASP A 103 -20.30 8.22 -3.38
N ARG A 104 -19.57 9.19 -2.82
CA ARG A 104 -19.46 9.38 -1.36
C ARG A 104 -20.79 9.66 -0.71
N LEU A 105 -21.55 10.63 -1.24
CA LEU A 105 -22.86 10.98 -0.69
C LEU A 105 -23.81 9.79 -0.73
N ARG A 106 -23.82 9.03 -1.83
CA ARG A 106 -24.60 7.79 -1.95
C ARG A 106 -24.18 6.77 -0.90
N GLY A 107 -22.88 6.56 -0.70
CA GLY A 107 -22.38 5.65 0.33
C GLY A 107 -22.82 6.07 1.74
N ASP A 108 -22.71 7.35 2.07
CA ASP A 108 -23.15 7.88 3.37
C ASP A 108 -24.67 7.75 3.55
N TRP A 109 -25.44 8.02 2.50
CA TRP A 109 -26.89 7.87 2.50
C TRP A 109 -27.31 6.41 2.65
N LEU A 110 -26.68 5.48 1.93
CA LEU A 110 -26.92 4.05 2.06
C LEU A 110 -26.64 3.54 3.48
N ARG A 111 -25.62 4.05 4.17
CA ARG A 111 -25.39 3.67 5.59
C ARG A 111 -26.55 4.13 6.49
N LEU A 112 -27.11 5.32 6.24
CA LEU A 112 -28.29 5.80 6.96
C LEU A 112 -29.51 4.93 6.66
N LEU A 113 -29.78 4.65 5.38
CA LEU A 113 -30.90 3.80 4.94
C LEU A 113 -30.80 2.39 5.51
N GLY A 114 -29.61 1.79 5.47
CA GLY A 114 -29.35 0.46 6.01
C GLY A 114 -29.52 0.40 7.54
N LYS A 115 -29.08 1.45 8.26
CA LYS A 115 -29.33 1.56 9.70
C LYS A 115 -30.81 1.69 10.03
N ASN A 116 -31.56 2.45 9.22
CA ASN A 116 -32.99 2.67 9.37
C ASN A 116 -33.84 1.52 8.78
N GLN A 117 -33.21 0.53 8.14
CA GLN A 117 -33.85 -0.60 7.48
C GLN A 117 -34.83 -0.20 6.36
N ASP A 118 -34.61 0.95 5.71
CA ASP A 118 -35.33 1.33 4.49
C ASP A 118 -34.77 0.54 3.29
N TRP A 119 -35.13 -0.74 3.21
CA TRP A 119 -34.62 -1.67 2.21
C TRP A 119 -35.05 -1.31 0.79
N THR A 120 -36.24 -0.73 0.62
CA THR A 120 -36.76 -0.35 -0.70
C THR A 120 -35.89 0.72 -1.33
N THR A 121 -35.62 1.81 -0.61
CA THR A 121 -34.75 2.88 -1.11
C THR A 121 -33.29 2.40 -1.18
N PHE A 122 -32.83 1.65 -0.17
CA PHE A 122 -31.47 1.13 -0.15
C PHE A 122 -31.17 0.28 -1.40
N LEU A 123 -32.03 -0.67 -1.74
CA LEU A 123 -31.80 -1.58 -2.86
C LEU A 123 -31.96 -0.91 -4.22
N ALA A 124 -32.69 0.22 -4.30
CA ALA A 124 -32.72 1.04 -5.51
C ALA A 124 -31.42 1.82 -5.73
N GLU A 125 -30.79 2.31 -4.65
CA GLU A 125 -29.59 3.15 -4.74
C GLU A 125 -28.28 2.34 -4.71
N TYR A 126 -28.24 1.20 -4.02
CA TYR A 126 -27.03 0.40 -3.83
C TYR A 126 -26.35 -0.04 -5.15
N PRO A 127 -27.06 -0.51 -6.18
CA PRO A 127 -26.45 -0.88 -7.46
C PRO A 127 -25.78 0.29 -8.20
N LEU A 128 -26.14 1.53 -7.85
CA LEU A 128 -25.57 2.76 -8.43
C LEU A 128 -24.28 3.21 -7.71
N LEU A 129 -23.90 2.54 -6.61
CA LEU A 129 -22.66 2.82 -5.89
C LEU A 129 -21.49 2.12 -6.57
N VAL A 130 -20.44 2.88 -6.88
CA VAL A 130 -19.22 2.35 -7.51
C VAL A 130 -18.28 1.80 -6.45
N LYS A 131 -18.07 2.52 -5.33
CA LYS A 131 -17.19 2.08 -4.23
C LYS A 131 -18.00 1.60 -3.03
N SER A 132 -18.29 0.30 -3.02
CA SER A 132 -18.92 -0.37 -1.87
C SER A 132 -17.89 -0.81 -0.83
N ASP A 133 -18.32 -0.87 0.43
CA ASP A 133 -17.57 -1.42 1.56
C ASP A 133 -18.33 -2.59 2.20
N VAL A 134 -17.67 -3.36 3.07
CA VAL A 134 -18.24 -4.56 3.70
C VAL A 134 -19.50 -4.24 4.53
N SER A 135 -19.58 -3.07 5.15
CA SER A 135 -20.78 -2.66 5.90
C SER A 135 -21.98 -2.56 4.96
N LEU A 136 -21.79 -1.89 3.82
CA LEU A 136 -22.83 -1.72 2.80
C LEU A 136 -23.19 -3.05 2.12
N GLN A 137 -22.22 -3.95 1.90
CA GLN A 137 -22.49 -5.31 1.42
C GLN A 137 -23.40 -6.08 2.39
N CYS A 138 -23.11 -6.02 3.70
CA CYS A 138 -23.95 -6.65 4.72
C CYS A 138 -25.36 -6.06 4.76
N TYR A 139 -25.52 -4.74 4.64
CA TYR A 139 -26.84 -4.12 4.50
C TYR A 139 -27.55 -4.55 3.21
N ALA A 140 -26.85 -4.64 2.08
CA ALA A 140 -27.44 -5.08 0.81
C ALA A 140 -27.95 -6.51 0.87
N ILE A 141 -27.18 -7.42 1.46
CA ILE A 141 -27.60 -8.82 1.66
C ILE A 141 -28.83 -8.87 2.58
N ARG A 142 -28.81 -8.13 3.70
CA ARG A 142 -29.95 -8.06 4.62
C ARG A 142 -31.22 -7.53 3.96
N GLY A 143 -31.11 -6.48 3.14
CA GLY A 143 -32.23 -5.93 2.38
C GLY A 143 -32.80 -6.95 1.40
N ARG A 144 -31.95 -7.65 0.64
CA ARG A 144 -32.39 -8.71 -0.31
C ARG A 144 -33.10 -9.86 0.41
N ILE A 145 -32.57 -10.30 1.55
CA ILE A 145 -33.22 -11.31 2.40
C ILE A 145 -34.58 -10.82 2.88
N ALA A 146 -34.69 -9.56 3.30
CA ALA A 146 -35.96 -8.96 3.74
C ALA A 146 -37.01 -8.87 2.61
N GLN A 147 -36.59 -8.81 1.35
CA GLN A 147 -37.46 -8.88 0.18
C GLN A 147 -37.76 -10.34 -0.29
N GLY A 148 -37.26 -11.35 0.43
CA GLY A 148 -37.51 -12.76 0.12
C GLY A 148 -36.51 -13.41 -0.83
N GLU A 149 -35.41 -12.76 -1.17
CA GLU A 149 -34.36 -13.33 -2.03
C GLU A 149 -33.47 -14.31 -1.24
N THR A 150 -33.85 -15.59 -1.23
CA THR A 150 -33.14 -16.64 -0.47
C THR A 150 -31.72 -16.91 -0.95
N LEU A 151 -31.41 -16.65 -2.23
CA LEU A 151 -30.06 -16.82 -2.77
C LEU A 151 -29.04 -15.88 -2.13
N ALA A 152 -29.47 -14.70 -1.65
CA ALA A 152 -28.60 -13.75 -0.97
C ALA A 152 -28.01 -14.30 0.35
N LEU A 153 -28.60 -15.35 0.93
CA LEU A 153 -28.05 -16.01 2.11
C LEU A 153 -26.67 -16.63 1.82
N LYS A 154 -26.44 -17.15 0.60
CA LYS A 154 -25.14 -17.70 0.20
C LYS A 154 -24.05 -16.62 0.15
N ASP A 155 -24.40 -15.43 -0.34
CA ASP A 155 -23.49 -14.28 -0.34
C ASP A 155 -23.09 -13.89 1.09
N GLY A 156 -24.03 -13.98 2.03
CA GLY A 156 -23.77 -13.74 3.45
C GLY A 156 -22.82 -14.77 4.07
N VAL A 157 -22.98 -16.05 3.74
CA VAL A 157 -22.04 -17.10 4.20
C VAL A 157 -20.64 -16.86 3.68
N ALA A 158 -20.48 -16.41 2.44
CA ALA A 158 -19.17 -16.13 1.86
C ALA A 158 -18.38 -15.03 2.61
N LEU A 159 -19.07 -14.07 3.24
CA LEU A 159 -18.43 -13.03 4.05
C LEU A 159 -17.89 -13.52 5.40
N TRP A 160 -18.30 -14.71 5.86
CA TRP A 160 -17.96 -15.23 7.18
C TRP A 160 -16.49 -15.65 7.30
N PHE A 161 -15.93 -16.27 6.26
CA PHE A 161 -14.63 -16.94 6.32
C PHE A 161 -13.46 -15.96 6.20
N THR A 162 -13.24 -15.19 7.25
CA THR A 162 -12.13 -14.23 7.35
C THR A 162 -11.60 -14.12 8.78
N GLY A 163 -10.29 -13.93 8.89
CA GLY A 163 -9.64 -13.62 10.17
C GLY A 163 -9.65 -12.14 10.54
N LYS A 164 -10.27 -11.28 9.71
CA LYS A 164 -10.38 -9.84 9.94
C LYS A 164 -11.61 -9.50 10.78
N ASP A 165 -11.53 -8.38 11.47
CA ASP A 165 -12.71 -7.81 12.12
C ASP A 165 -13.72 -7.35 11.07
N LEU A 166 -15.00 -7.54 11.36
CA LEU A 166 -16.09 -7.20 10.44
C LEU A 166 -16.97 -6.11 11.03
N PRO A 167 -17.52 -5.20 10.20
CA PRO A 167 -18.36 -4.12 10.69
C PRO A 167 -19.59 -4.62 11.44
N GLU A 168 -20.04 -3.86 12.44
CA GLU A 168 -21.25 -4.14 13.23
C GLU A 168 -22.51 -4.34 12.36
N ALA A 169 -22.56 -3.69 11.18
CA ALA A 169 -23.63 -3.87 10.19
C ALA A 169 -23.85 -5.34 9.76
N CYS A 170 -22.82 -6.18 9.87
CA CYS A 170 -22.84 -7.61 9.54
C CYS A 170 -23.34 -8.50 10.68
N THR A 171 -23.35 -8.03 11.93
CA THR A 171 -23.73 -8.85 13.09
C THR A 171 -25.14 -9.46 12.92
N PRO A 172 -26.19 -8.69 12.57
CA PRO A 172 -27.54 -9.25 12.42
C PRO A 172 -27.64 -10.24 11.25
N LEU A 173 -26.80 -10.09 10.22
CA LEU A 173 -26.75 -11.03 9.11
C LEU A 173 -26.21 -12.38 9.58
N PHE A 174 -25.11 -12.38 10.33
CA PHE A 174 -24.50 -13.62 10.81
C PHE A 174 -25.34 -14.31 11.88
N GLU A 175 -25.95 -13.56 12.80
CA GLU A 175 -26.90 -14.12 13.77
C GLU A 175 -28.04 -14.87 13.07
N LYS A 176 -28.58 -14.29 11.98
CA LYS A 176 -29.59 -14.96 11.16
C LYS A 176 -29.06 -16.22 10.47
N LEU A 177 -27.89 -16.13 9.82
CA LEU A 177 -27.32 -17.28 9.10
C LEU A 177 -26.99 -18.46 10.02
N ILE A 178 -26.57 -18.18 11.26
CA ILE A 178 -26.35 -19.20 12.29
C ILE A 178 -27.68 -19.78 12.77
N ALA A 179 -28.69 -18.93 13.03
CA ALA A 179 -30.03 -19.39 13.42
C ALA A 179 -30.68 -20.26 12.34
N ASP A 180 -30.46 -19.94 11.07
CA ASP A 180 -30.92 -20.70 9.89
C ASP A 180 -30.03 -21.94 9.60
N GLN A 181 -29.00 -22.21 10.41
CA GLN A 181 -28.03 -23.31 10.26
C GLN A 181 -27.24 -23.32 8.95
N LEU A 182 -27.13 -22.16 8.28
CA LEU A 182 -26.30 -21.97 7.09
C LEU A 182 -24.84 -21.67 7.43
N ILE A 183 -24.58 -21.21 8.66
CA ILE A 183 -23.27 -21.19 9.29
C ILE A 183 -23.32 -22.20 10.44
N SER A 184 -22.58 -23.29 10.29
CA SER A 184 -22.51 -24.37 11.26
C SER A 184 -21.58 -24.03 12.42
N HIS A 185 -21.63 -24.82 13.49
CA HIS A 185 -20.65 -24.71 14.58
C HIS A 185 -19.20 -24.93 14.10
N GLU A 186 -18.98 -25.77 13.08
CA GLU A 186 -17.66 -25.97 12.48
C GLU A 186 -17.18 -24.72 11.74
N ASP A 187 -18.07 -23.99 11.08
CA ASP A 187 -17.73 -22.73 10.41
C ASP A 187 -17.33 -21.64 11.42
N ILE A 188 -17.94 -21.64 12.61
CA ILE A 188 -17.55 -20.75 13.72
C ILE A 188 -16.11 -21.07 14.16
N TRP A 189 -15.78 -22.36 14.32
CA TRP A 189 -14.41 -22.79 14.65
C TRP A 189 -13.41 -22.47 13.54
N GLN A 190 -13.80 -22.60 12.27
CA GLN A 190 -12.95 -22.22 11.16
C GLN A 190 -12.64 -20.72 11.18
N ARG A 191 -13.65 -19.86 11.42
CA ARG A 191 -13.43 -18.42 11.56
C ARG A 191 -12.58 -18.07 12.79
N PHE A 192 -12.77 -18.78 13.90
CA PHE A 192 -11.94 -18.65 15.09
C PHE A 192 -10.46 -18.94 14.77
N ARG A 193 -10.18 -20.05 14.08
CA ARG A 193 -8.83 -20.43 13.65
C ARG A 193 -8.21 -19.40 12.71
N LEU A 194 -8.96 -18.94 11.69
CA LEU A 194 -8.51 -17.89 10.76
C LEU A 194 -8.16 -16.58 11.47
N ALA A 195 -8.92 -16.19 12.50
CA ALA A 195 -8.65 -14.99 13.29
C ALA A 195 -7.33 -15.11 14.08
N LEU A 196 -7.09 -16.26 14.71
CA LEU A 196 -5.85 -16.54 15.44
C LEU A 196 -4.63 -16.57 14.50
N GLU A 197 -4.74 -17.23 13.36
CA GLU A 197 -3.70 -17.25 12.30
C GLU A 197 -3.32 -15.85 11.84
N SER A 198 -4.34 -15.02 11.60
CA SER A 198 -4.20 -13.63 11.17
C SER A 198 -3.61 -12.72 12.26
N GLY A 199 -3.35 -13.24 13.47
CA GLY A 199 -2.84 -12.47 14.59
C GLY A 199 -3.88 -11.56 15.24
N ASN A 200 -5.17 -11.88 15.08
CA ASN A 200 -6.30 -11.11 15.61
C ASN A 200 -7.02 -11.86 16.74
N PRO A 201 -6.38 -12.06 17.92
CA PRO A 201 -7.01 -12.74 19.05
C PRO A 201 -8.27 -12.02 19.57
N GLY A 202 -8.37 -10.70 19.37
CA GLY A 202 -9.59 -9.94 19.67
C GLY A 202 -10.79 -10.40 18.84
N VAL A 203 -10.59 -10.64 17.54
CA VAL A 203 -11.61 -11.18 16.63
C VAL A 203 -11.93 -12.63 16.99
N ALA A 204 -10.92 -13.45 17.31
CA ALA A 204 -11.17 -14.81 17.78
C ALA A 204 -12.09 -14.83 19.01
N LYS A 205 -11.87 -13.92 19.97
CA LYS A 205 -12.75 -13.77 21.14
C LYS A 205 -14.17 -13.33 20.78
N SER A 206 -14.34 -12.39 19.84
CA SER A 206 -15.68 -11.97 19.41
C SER A 206 -16.42 -13.09 18.67
N VAL A 207 -15.71 -13.93 17.91
CA VAL A 207 -16.28 -15.10 17.24
C VAL A 207 -16.84 -16.13 18.23
N LEU A 208 -16.21 -16.30 19.40
CA LEU A 208 -16.72 -17.21 20.44
C LEU A 208 -18.10 -16.78 20.97
N ALA A 209 -18.47 -15.50 20.86
CA ALA A 209 -19.77 -15.01 21.30
C ALA A 209 -20.96 -15.53 20.46
N TYR A 210 -20.69 -16.13 19.31
CA TYR A 210 -21.72 -16.75 18.47
C TYR A 210 -22.12 -18.15 18.94
N PHE A 211 -21.39 -18.78 19.87
CA PHE A 211 -21.83 -20.03 20.49
C PHE A 211 -22.96 -19.79 21.50
N PRO A 212 -23.88 -20.75 21.68
CA PRO A 212 -24.86 -20.69 22.77
C PRO A 212 -24.16 -20.50 24.13
N LYS A 213 -24.74 -19.70 25.04
CA LYS A 213 -24.12 -19.35 26.33
C LYS A 213 -23.64 -20.56 27.15
N GLN A 214 -24.32 -21.69 27.05
CA GLN A 214 -23.97 -22.93 27.74
C GLN A 214 -22.75 -23.65 27.14
N GLN A 215 -22.44 -23.38 25.87
CA GLN A 215 -21.34 -23.97 25.11
C GLN A 215 -20.23 -22.95 24.81
N GLN A 216 -20.40 -21.71 25.26
CA GLN A 216 -19.49 -20.60 24.98
C GLN A 216 -18.14 -20.83 25.68
N PRO A 217 -17.03 -20.94 24.94
CA PRO A 217 -15.73 -21.13 25.55
C PRO A 217 -15.22 -19.88 26.29
N ASP A 218 -14.37 -20.05 27.31
CA ASP A 218 -13.78 -18.94 28.05
C ASP A 218 -12.78 -18.16 27.19
N ALA A 219 -13.18 -16.95 26.77
CA ALA A 219 -12.36 -16.04 25.98
C ALA A 219 -11.04 -15.63 26.66
N ARG A 220 -10.93 -15.70 28.00
CA ARG A 220 -9.69 -15.38 28.74
C ARG A 220 -8.56 -16.38 28.46
N LEU A 221 -8.90 -17.60 28.04
CA LEU A 221 -7.92 -18.60 27.63
C LEU A 221 -7.15 -18.13 26.38
N VAL A 222 -7.81 -17.42 25.45
CA VAL A 222 -7.18 -16.86 24.25
C VAL A 222 -6.08 -15.86 24.63
N ASP A 223 -6.35 -14.98 25.60
CA ASP A 223 -5.38 -13.99 26.07
C ASP A 223 -4.19 -14.67 26.77
N THR A 224 -4.49 -15.67 27.61
CA THR A 224 -3.48 -16.45 28.32
C THR A 224 -2.53 -17.16 27.35
N VAL A 225 -3.07 -17.83 26.33
CA VAL A 225 -2.28 -18.56 25.31
C VAL A 225 -1.51 -17.59 24.41
N THR A 226 -2.11 -16.46 24.05
CA THR A 226 -1.43 -15.43 23.24
C THR A 226 -0.21 -14.87 23.96
N ALA A 227 -0.30 -14.69 25.27
CA ALA A 227 0.78 -14.13 26.10
C ALA A 227 1.83 -15.18 26.50
N ARG A 228 1.41 -16.41 26.84
CA ARG A 228 2.27 -17.48 27.36
C ARG A 228 1.85 -18.84 26.78
N PRO A 229 2.19 -19.15 25.52
CA PRO A 229 1.76 -20.37 24.86
C PRO A 229 2.30 -21.63 25.56
N GLU A 230 3.51 -21.59 26.15
CA GLU A 230 4.09 -22.78 26.80
C GLU A 230 3.30 -23.23 28.03
N ARG A 231 2.59 -22.31 28.70
CA ARG A 231 1.81 -22.63 29.90
C ARG A 231 0.66 -23.58 29.60
N LEU A 232 0.04 -23.47 28.43
CA LEU A 232 -1.02 -24.39 28.03
C LEU A 232 -0.42 -25.75 27.63
N LEU A 233 0.66 -25.74 26.86
CA LEU A 233 1.31 -26.95 26.34
C LEU A 233 1.96 -27.79 27.46
N GLY A 234 2.36 -27.16 28.57
CA GLY A 234 2.91 -27.83 29.75
C GLY A 234 1.87 -28.34 30.76
N LYS A 235 0.56 -28.21 30.49
CA LYS A 235 -0.46 -28.77 31.38
C LYS A 235 -0.44 -30.31 31.30
N PRO A 236 -0.32 -31.03 32.42
CA PRO A 236 -0.22 -32.49 32.42
C PRO A 236 -1.49 -33.21 31.90
N ASN A 237 -2.64 -32.54 31.94
CA ASN A 237 -3.93 -33.06 31.45
C ASN A 237 -4.58 -32.00 30.53
N LEU A 238 -4.00 -31.76 29.36
CA LEU A 238 -4.67 -30.98 28.32
C LEU A 238 -5.94 -31.74 27.88
N ASP A 239 -7.11 -31.14 28.03
CA ASP A 239 -8.37 -31.80 27.66
C ASP A 239 -8.57 -31.67 26.15
N LEU A 240 -8.09 -32.67 25.40
CA LEU A 240 -8.20 -32.68 23.95
C LEU A 240 -9.59 -33.09 23.45
N ASP A 241 -10.50 -33.54 24.33
CA ASP A 241 -11.92 -33.71 24.00
C ASP A 241 -12.61 -32.33 23.92
N SER A 242 -12.14 -31.36 24.71
CA SER A 242 -12.53 -29.96 24.59
C SER A 242 -12.05 -29.33 23.28
N ARG A 243 -13.00 -29.02 22.38
CA ARG A 243 -12.72 -28.36 21.10
C ARG A 243 -11.93 -27.05 21.28
N VAL A 244 -12.25 -26.24 22.30
CA VAL A 244 -11.53 -24.98 22.54
C VAL A 244 -10.08 -25.22 22.95
N GLU A 245 -9.81 -26.17 23.85
CA GLU A 245 -8.44 -26.43 24.29
C GLU A 245 -7.61 -27.02 23.15
N ARG A 246 -8.20 -27.87 22.31
CA ARG A 246 -7.59 -28.38 21.08
C ARG A 246 -7.21 -27.26 20.10
N GLU A 247 -8.12 -26.34 19.79
CA GLU A 247 -7.82 -25.18 18.92
C GLU A 247 -6.75 -24.25 19.53
N LEU A 248 -6.82 -24.03 20.83
CA LEU A 248 -5.85 -23.20 21.53
C LEU A 248 -4.46 -23.84 21.61
N ALA A 249 -4.37 -25.17 21.72
CA ALA A 249 -3.10 -25.88 21.66
C ALA A 249 -2.45 -25.76 20.28
N ILE A 250 -3.24 -25.92 19.21
CA ILE A 250 -2.80 -25.67 17.82
C ILE A 250 -2.27 -24.24 17.67
N TYR A 251 -3.03 -23.25 18.16
CA TYR A 251 -2.60 -21.85 18.14
C TYR A 251 -1.35 -21.60 18.99
N ALA A 252 -1.23 -22.24 20.17
CA ALA A 252 -0.06 -22.11 21.05
C ALA A 252 1.22 -22.56 20.32
N ILE A 253 1.18 -23.70 19.63
CA ILE A 253 2.29 -24.20 18.83
C ILE A 253 2.63 -23.22 17.71
N ALA A 254 1.65 -22.76 16.92
CA ALA A 254 1.88 -21.79 15.85
C ALA A 254 2.42 -20.46 16.37
N ARG A 255 1.96 -20.02 17.55
CA ARG A 255 2.39 -18.78 18.22
C ARG A 255 3.83 -18.86 18.71
N LEU A 256 4.23 -20.00 19.27
CA LEU A 256 5.61 -20.28 19.71
C LEU A 256 6.53 -20.40 18.50
N ALA A 257 6.05 -21.04 17.42
CA ALA A 257 6.81 -21.24 16.20
C ALA A 257 7.27 -19.91 15.56
N ARG A 258 6.54 -18.81 15.77
CA ARG A 258 6.93 -17.46 15.31
C ARG A 258 8.31 -17.02 15.82
N SER A 259 8.64 -17.35 17.07
CA SER A 259 9.92 -17.00 17.71
C SER A 259 10.93 -18.12 17.67
N ASP A 260 10.49 -19.36 17.86
CA ASP A 260 11.35 -20.55 17.87
C ASP A 260 10.59 -21.75 17.30
N ALA A 261 10.75 -21.97 15.99
CA ALA A 261 10.05 -23.06 15.32
C ALA A 261 10.62 -24.43 15.68
N ARG A 262 11.89 -24.54 16.10
CA ARG A 262 12.48 -25.82 16.52
C ARG A 262 11.90 -26.27 17.86
N ASN A 263 11.86 -25.37 18.84
CA ASN A 263 11.24 -25.67 20.12
C ASN A 263 9.74 -26.01 19.94
N ALA A 264 9.02 -25.23 19.13
CA ALA A 264 7.62 -25.52 18.83
C ALA A 264 7.42 -26.90 18.17
N ALA A 265 8.29 -27.30 17.24
CA ALA A 265 8.24 -28.62 16.62
C ALA A 265 8.52 -29.75 17.61
N GLN A 266 9.45 -29.56 18.55
CA GLN A 266 9.73 -30.55 19.61
C GLN A 266 8.53 -30.73 20.54
N LEU A 267 7.90 -29.63 20.98
CA LEU A 267 6.69 -29.70 21.79
C LEU A 267 5.53 -30.33 21.02
N TRP A 268 5.39 -30.00 19.74
CA TRP A 268 4.37 -30.59 18.88
C TRP A 268 4.50 -32.11 18.77
N GLU A 269 5.72 -32.61 18.54
CA GLU A 269 5.98 -34.05 18.47
C GLU A 269 5.51 -34.82 19.72
N ALA A 270 5.62 -34.20 20.90
CA ALA A 270 5.22 -34.82 22.17
C ALA A 270 3.71 -35.00 22.31
N ILE A 271 2.89 -34.13 21.70
CA ILE A 271 1.43 -34.11 21.90
C ILE A 271 0.62 -34.48 20.65
N ARG A 272 1.23 -34.50 19.46
CA ARG A 272 0.49 -34.62 18.19
C ARG A 272 -0.30 -35.91 18.01
N ALA A 273 0.06 -36.98 18.72
CA ALA A 273 -0.58 -38.30 18.60
C ALA A 273 -2.07 -38.23 18.97
N ASP A 274 -2.43 -37.29 19.83
CA ASP A 274 -3.79 -37.09 20.32
C ASP A 274 -4.62 -36.14 19.44
N PHE A 275 -4.06 -35.65 18.33
CA PHE A 275 -4.73 -34.76 17.38
C PHE A 275 -5.12 -35.48 16.09
N SER A 276 -6.19 -35.00 15.45
CA SER A 276 -6.65 -35.52 14.16
C SER A 276 -5.56 -35.38 13.08
N VAL A 277 -5.57 -36.26 12.07
CA VAL A 277 -4.62 -36.18 10.95
C VAL A 277 -4.69 -34.81 10.25
N SER A 278 -5.88 -34.22 10.14
CA SER A 278 -6.08 -32.89 9.56
C SER A 278 -5.38 -31.81 10.39
N ASP A 279 -5.55 -31.82 11.72
CA ASP A 279 -4.87 -30.89 12.62
C ASP A 279 -3.36 -31.07 12.58
N GLN A 280 -2.88 -32.32 12.51
CA GLN A 280 -1.46 -32.58 12.40
C GLN A 280 -0.85 -32.01 11.13
N ARG A 281 -1.51 -32.20 9.99
CA ARG A 281 -1.09 -31.64 8.70
C ARG A 281 -1.04 -30.12 8.74
N TYR A 282 -2.07 -29.51 9.30
CA TYR A 282 -2.15 -28.07 9.48
C TYR A 282 -1.00 -27.53 10.34
N VAL A 283 -0.75 -28.12 11.52
CA VAL A 283 0.32 -27.66 12.43
C VAL A 283 1.69 -27.83 11.78
N TRP A 284 1.94 -28.94 11.08
CA TRP A 284 3.18 -29.12 10.32
C TRP A 284 3.36 -28.09 9.21
N GLY A 285 2.28 -27.66 8.55
CA GLY A 285 2.30 -26.55 7.60
C GLY A 285 2.73 -25.23 8.27
N GLN A 286 2.16 -24.91 9.43
CA GLN A 286 2.55 -23.72 10.20
C GLN A 286 4.00 -23.77 10.70
N LEU A 287 4.45 -24.93 11.19
CA LEU A 287 5.85 -25.15 11.59
C LEU A 287 6.79 -24.97 10.40
N GLY A 288 6.47 -25.55 9.24
CA GLY A 288 7.20 -25.35 7.99
C GLY A 288 7.29 -23.87 7.59
N LEU A 289 6.17 -23.13 7.66
CA LEU A 289 6.11 -21.70 7.37
C LEU A 289 7.06 -20.87 8.24
N TYR A 290 6.96 -21.01 9.57
CA TYR A 290 7.79 -20.23 10.48
C TYR A 290 9.24 -20.72 10.49
N GLY A 291 9.47 -22.02 10.28
CA GLY A 291 10.79 -22.59 10.05
C GLY A 291 11.48 -21.98 8.83
N ALA A 292 10.78 -21.88 7.70
CA ALA A 292 11.31 -21.29 6.47
C ALA A 292 11.60 -19.79 6.64
N ARG A 293 10.74 -19.05 7.34
CA ARG A 293 10.97 -17.64 7.69
C ARG A 293 12.16 -17.42 8.62
N GLN A 294 12.53 -18.44 9.39
CA GLN A 294 13.73 -18.45 10.23
C GLN A 294 14.94 -19.09 9.51
N HIS A 295 14.79 -19.52 8.25
CA HIS A 295 15.81 -20.22 7.45
C HIS A 295 16.36 -21.49 8.11
N LEU A 296 15.46 -22.27 8.72
CA LEU A 296 15.79 -23.55 9.34
C LEU A 296 15.80 -24.66 8.30
N ARG A 297 16.87 -25.45 8.28
CA ARG A 297 17.02 -26.62 7.38
C ARG A 297 15.90 -27.66 7.54
N ASP A 298 15.31 -27.71 8.73
CA ASP A 298 14.22 -28.63 9.10
C ASP A 298 12.89 -28.30 8.39
N ALA A 299 12.73 -27.07 7.89
CA ALA A 299 11.45 -26.54 7.40
C ALA A 299 10.87 -27.34 6.22
N LEU A 300 11.71 -27.79 5.29
CA LEU A 300 11.25 -28.64 4.17
C LEU A 300 10.67 -29.96 4.68
N GLY A 301 11.31 -30.59 5.66
CA GLY A 301 10.81 -31.81 6.29
C GLY A 301 9.48 -31.60 7.02
N TRP A 302 9.27 -30.42 7.61
CA TRP A 302 7.98 -30.07 8.21
C TRP A 302 6.88 -29.86 7.15
N PHE A 303 7.20 -29.20 6.03
CA PHE A 303 6.26 -29.11 4.91
C PHE A 303 5.91 -30.48 4.29
N ASP A 304 6.86 -31.41 4.24
CA ASP A 304 6.59 -32.76 3.73
C ASP A 304 5.61 -33.52 4.64
N ARG A 305 5.70 -33.33 5.95
CA ARG A 305 4.75 -33.90 6.93
C ARG A 305 3.36 -33.27 6.87
N ALA A 306 3.25 -32.01 6.44
CA ALA A 306 1.96 -31.37 6.17
C ALA A 306 1.19 -32.09 5.03
N GLY A 307 1.92 -32.70 4.09
CA GLY A 307 1.35 -33.40 2.94
C GLY A 307 0.57 -32.48 1.99
N VAL A 308 -0.04 -33.04 0.96
CA VAL A 308 -0.75 -32.25 -0.07
C VAL A 308 -1.96 -31.51 0.51
N ASP A 309 -2.74 -32.20 1.35
CA ASP A 309 -3.99 -31.67 1.88
C ASP A 309 -3.81 -30.62 2.99
N GLY A 310 -2.60 -30.51 3.55
CA GLY A 310 -2.25 -29.51 4.57
C GLY A 310 -1.67 -28.21 4.00
N MET A 311 -1.62 -28.07 2.68
CA MET A 311 -0.88 -27.00 2.01
C MET A 311 -1.83 -26.08 1.23
N ASN A 312 -1.73 -24.78 1.49
CA ASN A 312 -2.33 -23.74 0.66
C ASN A 312 -1.23 -23.00 -0.14
N ASP A 313 -1.64 -22.08 -1.02
CA ASP A 313 -0.70 -21.34 -1.89
C ASP A 313 0.39 -20.59 -1.10
N ASP A 314 0.07 -20.03 0.07
CA ASP A 314 1.04 -19.36 0.93
C ASP A 314 2.10 -20.33 1.47
N LEU A 315 1.68 -21.50 1.96
CA LEU A 315 2.58 -22.53 2.44
C LEU A 315 3.45 -23.09 1.30
N LEU A 316 2.86 -23.31 0.13
CA LEU A 316 3.58 -23.76 -1.07
C LEU A 316 4.61 -22.74 -1.54
N ALA A 317 4.28 -21.46 -1.46
CA ALA A 317 5.20 -20.37 -1.75
C ALA A 317 6.40 -20.35 -0.79
N TRP A 318 6.19 -20.58 0.51
CA TRP A 318 7.29 -20.68 1.47
C TRP A 318 8.10 -21.98 1.32
N LYS A 319 7.47 -23.10 0.96
CA LYS A 319 8.16 -24.34 0.61
C LYS A 319 9.08 -24.13 -0.61
N ALA A 320 8.58 -23.47 -1.66
CA ALA A 320 9.36 -23.14 -2.84
C ALA A 320 10.54 -22.20 -2.50
N ARG A 321 10.33 -21.18 -1.67
CA ARG A 321 11.41 -20.27 -1.19
C ARG A 321 12.51 -21.01 -0.46
N GLU A 322 12.17 -21.89 0.47
CA GLU A 322 13.18 -22.67 1.20
C GLU A 322 13.89 -23.66 0.27
N ALA A 323 13.17 -24.30 -0.65
CA ALA A 323 13.76 -25.19 -1.64
C ALA A 323 14.73 -24.46 -2.59
N LEU A 324 14.43 -23.21 -2.97
CA LEU A 324 15.36 -22.34 -3.71
C LEU A 324 16.65 -22.10 -2.93
N ARG A 325 16.56 -21.78 -1.63
CA ARG A 325 17.72 -21.50 -0.79
C ARG A 325 18.68 -22.69 -0.67
N VAL A 326 18.17 -23.91 -0.63
CA VAL A 326 18.99 -25.14 -0.55
C VAL A 326 19.29 -25.76 -1.92
N GLY A 327 18.87 -25.12 -3.02
CA GLY A 327 19.11 -25.59 -4.38
C GLY A 327 18.34 -26.86 -4.78
N ASN A 328 17.24 -27.18 -4.11
CA ASN A 328 16.41 -28.35 -4.43
C ASN A 328 15.35 -28.03 -5.50
N TRP A 329 15.80 -27.98 -6.76
CA TRP A 329 14.97 -27.58 -7.91
C TRP A 329 13.79 -28.52 -8.20
N SER A 330 13.89 -29.80 -7.83
CA SER A 330 12.78 -30.74 -7.91
C SER A 330 11.64 -30.34 -6.98
N VAL A 331 11.95 -29.95 -5.73
CA VAL A 331 10.94 -29.47 -4.78
C VAL A 331 10.40 -28.10 -5.18
N VAL A 332 11.23 -27.21 -5.72
CA VAL A 332 10.77 -25.92 -6.30
C VAL A 332 9.70 -26.16 -7.36
N GLN A 333 9.99 -27.03 -8.34
CA GLN A 333 9.05 -27.35 -9.41
C GLN A 333 7.77 -27.98 -8.85
N ALA A 334 7.89 -28.96 -7.95
CA ALA A 334 6.73 -29.66 -7.37
C ALA A 334 5.82 -28.73 -6.57
N ALA A 335 6.40 -27.89 -5.70
CA ALA A 335 5.64 -26.94 -4.88
C ALA A 335 4.90 -25.91 -5.76
N ILE A 336 5.56 -25.38 -6.80
CA ILE A 336 4.91 -24.44 -7.73
C ILE A 336 3.80 -25.14 -8.51
N LEU A 337 4.03 -26.35 -9.02
CA LEU A 337 3.00 -27.09 -9.77
C LEU A 337 1.80 -27.50 -8.90
N GLN A 338 1.91 -27.48 -7.58
CA GLN A 338 0.78 -27.75 -6.67
C GLN A 338 -0.05 -26.49 -6.37
N MET A 339 0.48 -25.28 -6.62
CA MET A 339 -0.25 -24.04 -6.40
C MET A 339 -1.48 -23.93 -7.32
N SER A 340 -2.46 -23.13 -6.90
CA SER A 340 -3.60 -22.74 -7.75
C SER A 340 -3.14 -22.05 -9.04
N ASP A 341 -3.99 -22.03 -10.07
CA ASP A 341 -3.71 -21.31 -11.32
C ASP A 341 -3.40 -19.83 -11.09
N SER A 342 -4.12 -19.19 -10.17
CA SER A 342 -3.91 -17.78 -9.81
C SER A 342 -2.53 -17.57 -9.21
N ALA A 343 -2.13 -18.39 -8.23
CA ALA A 343 -0.81 -18.30 -7.63
C ALA A 343 0.28 -18.62 -8.66
N ARG A 344 0.17 -19.71 -9.43
CA ARG A 344 1.15 -20.06 -10.48
C ARG A 344 1.34 -18.98 -11.53
N ALA A 345 0.30 -18.18 -11.83
CA ALA A 345 0.37 -17.08 -12.78
C ALA A 345 1.16 -15.86 -12.26
N GLU A 346 1.49 -15.79 -10.97
CA GLU A 346 2.32 -14.70 -10.46
C GLU A 346 3.71 -14.68 -11.12
N PRO A 347 4.29 -13.50 -11.37
CA PRO A 347 5.59 -13.36 -12.04
C PRO A 347 6.73 -14.18 -11.38
N ALA A 348 6.73 -14.25 -10.06
CA ALA A 348 7.76 -14.96 -9.29
C ALA A 348 7.77 -16.46 -9.62
N TRP A 349 6.60 -17.10 -9.58
CA TRP A 349 6.50 -18.54 -9.75
C TRP A 349 6.65 -18.95 -11.21
N ARG A 350 6.21 -18.12 -12.17
CA ARG A 350 6.55 -18.32 -13.59
C ARG A 350 8.05 -18.30 -13.83
N TYR A 351 8.78 -17.35 -13.26
CA TYR A 351 10.24 -17.27 -13.40
C TYR A 351 10.95 -18.49 -12.78
N TRP A 352 10.64 -18.82 -11.53
CA TRP A 352 11.30 -19.92 -10.84
C TRP A 352 10.94 -21.30 -11.42
N LEU A 353 9.70 -21.48 -11.90
CA LEU A 353 9.30 -22.68 -12.62
C LEU A 353 10.05 -22.79 -13.95
N ALA A 354 10.22 -21.70 -14.68
CA ALA A 354 11.02 -21.70 -15.91
C ALA A 354 12.50 -22.04 -15.65
N ARG A 355 13.10 -21.49 -14.59
CA ARG A 355 14.45 -21.84 -14.13
C ARG A 355 14.56 -23.33 -13.79
N ALA A 356 13.59 -23.89 -13.05
CA ALA A 356 13.54 -25.31 -12.75
C ALA A 356 13.43 -26.17 -14.01
N TYR A 357 12.59 -25.78 -14.97
CA TYR A 357 12.50 -26.45 -16.26
C TYR A 357 13.80 -26.42 -17.06
N LYS A 358 14.51 -25.28 -17.10
CA LYS A 358 15.83 -25.21 -17.75
C LYS A 358 16.82 -26.22 -17.16
N LEU A 359 16.88 -26.31 -15.83
CA LEU A 359 17.77 -27.25 -15.13
C LEU A 359 17.39 -28.72 -15.35
N HIS A 360 16.12 -28.99 -15.63
CA HIS A 360 15.63 -30.31 -16.04
C HIS A 360 15.63 -30.52 -17.56
N ASN A 361 16.34 -29.69 -18.34
CA ASN A 361 16.45 -29.75 -19.80
C ASN A 361 15.10 -29.64 -20.55
N LYS A 362 14.08 -29.02 -19.93
CA LYS A 362 12.75 -28.77 -20.50
C LYS A 362 12.65 -27.36 -21.10
N LEU A 363 13.47 -27.10 -22.13
CA LEU A 363 13.66 -25.76 -22.68
C LEU A 363 12.40 -25.16 -23.31
N PHE A 364 11.54 -25.97 -23.95
CA PHE A 364 10.29 -25.49 -24.53
C PHE A 364 9.36 -24.92 -23.46
N GLN A 365 9.14 -25.67 -22.38
CA GLN A 365 8.31 -25.23 -21.26
C GLN A 365 8.89 -23.99 -20.57
N ALA A 366 10.22 -23.95 -20.39
CA ALA A 366 10.89 -22.79 -19.82
C ALA A 366 10.70 -21.53 -20.68
N ASN A 367 10.98 -21.63 -21.99
CA ASN A 367 10.93 -20.49 -22.89
C ASN A 367 9.50 -19.98 -23.09
N ALA A 368 8.48 -20.84 -23.06
CA ALA A 368 7.08 -20.41 -23.11
C ALA A 368 6.71 -19.49 -21.93
N LEU A 369 7.14 -19.85 -20.71
CA LEU A 369 6.94 -19.02 -19.52
C LEU A 369 7.73 -17.72 -19.60
N LEU A 370 9.01 -17.79 -19.98
CA LEU A 370 9.88 -16.62 -20.03
C LEU A 370 9.46 -15.61 -21.11
N ALA A 371 8.96 -16.07 -22.27
CA ALA A 371 8.58 -15.19 -23.38
C ALA A 371 7.36 -14.30 -23.07
N SER A 372 6.40 -14.83 -22.31
CA SER A 372 5.28 -14.02 -21.81
C SER A 372 5.74 -13.07 -20.71
N LEU A 373 6.53 -13.59 -19.75
CA LEU A 373 7.00 -12.83 -18.60
C LEU A 373 7.95 -11.69 -18.97
N SER A 374 8.79 -11.85 -20.00
CA SER A 374 9.73 -10.81 -20.45
C SER A 374 9.06 -9.54 -20.99
N ARG A 375 7.75 -9.59 -21.27
CA ARG A 375 6.95 -8.43 -21.67
C ARG A 375 6.44 -7.62 -20.47
N GLU A 376 6.60 -8.13 -19.25
CA GLU A 376 6.15 -7.47 -18.04
C GLU A 376 7.24 -6.58 -17.44
N HIS A 377 6.87 -5.35 -17.10
CA HIS A 377 7.84 -4.34 -16.64
C HIS A 377 8.10 -4.42 -15.14
N ASN A 378 8.48 -5.60 -14.66
CA ASN A 378 8.75 -5.88 -13.25
C ASN A 378 10.09 -6.63 -13.07
N PHE A 379 10.46 -6.90 -11.81
CA PHE A 379 11.71 -7.59 -11.45
C PHE A 379 11.90 -8.92 -12.18
N TYR A 380 10.87 -9.76 -12.22
CA TYR A 380 10.95 -11.08 -12.86
C TYR A 380 10.87 -11.01 -14.37
N GLY A 381 10.17 -10.01 -14.93
CA GLY A 381 10.19 -9.74 -16.36
C GLY A 381 11.58 -9.35 -16.87
N LEU A 382 12.30 -8.49 -16.13
CA LEU A 382 13.70 -8.16 -16.44
C LEU A 382 14.62 -9.38 -16.34
N LEU A 383 14.44 -10.23 -15.32
CA LEU A 383 15.19 -11.49 -15.23
C LEU A 383 14.85 -12.43 -16.39
N ALA A 384 13.59 -12.50 -16.81
CA ALA A 384 13.16 -13.33 -17.92
C ALA A 384 13.70 -12.83 -19.28
N GLU A 385 13.75 -11.51 -19.48
CA GLU A 385 14.43 -10.87 -20.61
C GLU A 385 15.90 -11.32 -20.69
N GLU A 386 16.62 -11.27 -19.57
CA GLU A 386 18.01 -11.72 -19.49
C GLU A 386 18.18 -13.25 -19.64
N GLU A 387 17.20 -14.06 -19.26
CA GLU A 387 17.21 -15.51 -19.46
C GLU A 387 17.00 -15.92 -20.93
N LEU A 388 16.26 -15.12 -21.70
CA LEU A 388 16.01 -15.35 -23.13
C LEU A 388 17.14 -14.80 -24.01
N GLY A 389 17.81 -13.74 -23.55
CA GLY A 389 18.82 -13.03 -24.30
C GLY A 389 18.23 -12.07 -25.35
N ALA A 390 19.10 -11.21 -25.91
CA ALA A 390 18.68 -10.10 -26.78
C ALA A 390 17.94 -10.52 -28.06
N ALA A 391 18.19 -11.73 -28.58
CA ALA A 391 17.55 -12.22 -29.80
C ALA A 391 16.08 -12.60 -29.63
N LEU A 392 15.65 -12.91 -28.40
CA LEU A 392 14.30 -13.37 -28.07
C LEU A 392 13.56 -12.44 -27.10
N GLY A 393 14.23 -11.41 -26.60
CA GLY A 393 13.64 -10.38 -25.73
C GLY A 393 12.66 -9.49 -26.49
N ALA A 394 11.60 -9.05 -25.80
CA ALA A 394 10.63 -8.12 -26.36
C ALA A 394 11.26 -6.73 -26.53
N GLN A 395 11.07 -6.10 -27.69
CA GLN A 395 11.48 -4.70 -27.88
C GLN A 395 10.56 -3.79 -27.07
N THR A 396 11.15 -2.85 -26.33
CA THR A 396 10.40 -1.84 -25.57
C THR A 396 10.11 -0.65 -26.49
N ILE A 397 8.82 -0.40 -26.75
CA ILE A 397 8.36 0.78 -27.49
C ILE A 397 8.00 1.86 -26.48
N ASN A 398 8.66 3.02 -26.58
CA ASN A 398 8.37 4.19 -25.74
C ASN A 398 7.37 5.10 -26.47
N PHE A 399 6.10 5.02 -26.10
CA PHE A 399 5.03 5.81 -26.70
C PHE A 399 4.97 7.21 -26.11
N LYS A 400 4.87 8.24 -26.96
CA LYS A 400 4.70 9.64 -26.56
C LYS A 400 3.32 10.15 -26.95
N VAL A 401 2.60 10.67 -25.96
CA VAL A 401 1.29 11.28 -26.15
C VAL A 401 1.40 12.66 -26.79
N GLY A 402 0.46 13.04 -27.65
CA GLY A 402 0.46 14.35 -28.31
C GLY A 402 0.07 15.50 -27.37
N SER A 403 0.57 16.71 -27.62
CA SER A 403 0.25 17.90 -26.81
C SER A 403 -1.24 18.24 -26.78
N ASP A 404 -1.95 18.01 -27.89
CA ASP A 404 -3.40 18.25 -27.97
C ASP A 404 -4.19 17.29 -27.09
N GLU A 405 -3.77 16.03 -26.99
CA GLU A 405 -4.37 15.03 -26.10
C GLU A 405 -4.18 15.44 -24.63
N VAL A 406 -3.00 15.95 -24.27
CA VAL A 406 -2.70 16.47 -22.92
C VAL A 406 -3.54 17.71 -22.61
N ALA A 407 -3.65 18.66 -23.55
CA ALA A 407 -4.45 19.86 -23.37
C ALA A 407 -5.95 19.53 -23.24
N ALA A 408 -6.46 18.57 -24.01
CA ALA A 408 -7.82 18.07 -23.89
C ALA A 408 -8.06 17.41 -22.52
N MET A 409 -7.08 16.67 -21.99
CA MET A 409 -7.18 16.06 -20.66
C MET A 409 -7.36 17.10 -19.55
N GLY A 410 -6.69 18.26 -19.65
CA GLY A 410 -6.86 19.37 -18.71
C GLY A 410 -8.26 19.97 -18.68
N ARG A 411 -9.09 19.72 -19.71
CA ARG A 411 -10.48 20.18 -19.80
C ARG A 411 -11.49 19.17 -19.24
N VAL A 412 -11.06 17.96 -18.87
CA VAL A 412 -11.93 16.99 -18.20
C VAL A 412 -12.30 17.53 -16.81
N PRO A 413 -13.59 17.76 -16.48
CA PRO A 413 -13.97 18.48 -15.27
C PRO A 413 -13.40 17.90 -13.97
N ALA A 414 -13.39 16.57 -13.83
CA ALA A 414 -12.84 15.90 -12.64
C ALA A 414 -11.31 16.04 -12.53
N ILE A 415 -10.59 16.05 -13.67
CA ILE A 415 -9.14 16.32 -13.69
C ILE A 415 -8.86 17.79 -13.35
N ALA A 416 -9.65 18.72 -13.89
CA ALA A 416 -9.55 20.14 -13.55
C ALA A 416 -9.80 20.39 -12.05
N ARG A 417 -10.81 19.73 -11.45
CA ARG A 417 -11.03 19.75 -9.98
C ARG A 417 -9.84 19.18 -9.22
N ALA A 418 -9.32 18.03 -9.63
CA ALA A 418 -8.17 17.42 -8.98
C ALA A 418 -6.96 18.37 -8.97
N LEU A 419 -6.66 19.03 -10.08
CA LEU A 419 -5.58 20.02 -10.17
C LEU A 419 -5.85 21.28 -9.34
N ALA A 420 -7.08 21.77 -9.31
CA ALA A 420 -7.46 22.91 -8.46
C ALA A 420 -7.26 22.58 -6.97
N LEU A 421 -7.73 21.42 -6.52
CA LEU A 421 -7.53 20.94 -5.15
C LEU A 421 -6.05 20.70 -4.82
N TYR A 422 -5.26 20.20 -5.77
CA TYR A 422 -3.82 20.00 -5.62
C TYR A 422 -3.08 21.33 -5.37
N ARG A 423 -3.42 22.38 -6.13
CA ARG A 423 -2.83 23.73 -5.96
C ARG A 423 -3.17 24.37 -4.62
N LEU A 424 -4.31 23.99 -4.02
CA LEU A 424 -4.72 24.37 -2.67
C LEU A 424 -4.10 23.50 -1.55
N ASP A 425 -3.15 22.62 -1.89
CA ASP A 425 -2.55 21.63 -1.00
C ASP A 425 -3.56 20.65 -0.36
N LEU A 426 -4.74 20.48 -0.99
CA LEU A 426 -5.78 19.54 -0.56
C LEU A 426 -5.56 18.16 -1.19
N ARG A 427 -4.37 17.61 -0.98
CA ARG A 427 -3.87 16.40 -1.66
C ARG A 427 -4.81 15.21 -1.57
N THR A 428 -5.45 14.99 -0.43
CA THR A 428 -6.39 13.88 -0.25
C THR A 428 -7.59 14.00 -1.19
N ASP A 429 -8.25 15.15 -1.23
CA ASP A 429 -9.41 15.37 -2.11
C ASP A 429 -8.99 15.38 -3.58
N ALA A 430 -7.85 15.99 -3.88
CA ALA A 430 -7.24 15.97 -5.21
C ALA A 430 -7.00 14.53 -5.73
N ASN A 431 -6.40 13.67 -4.90
CA ASN A 431 -6.15 12.27 -5.23
C ASN A 431 -7.45 11.51 -5.51
N HIS A 432 -8.49 11.77 -4.73
CA HIS A 432 -9.78 11.11 -4.90
C HIS A 432 -10.46 11.47 -6.22
N GLU A 433 -10.46 12.75 -6.60
CA GLU A 433 -10.94 13.21 -7.91
C GLU A 433 -10.11 12.59 -9.05
N TRP A 434 -8.78 12.60 -8.92
CA TRP A 434 -7.88 12.03 -9.94
C TRP A 434 -8.10 10.53 -10.17
N ILE A 435 -8.14 9.74 -9.08
CA ILE A 435 -8.37 8.29 -9.14
C ILE A 435 -9.75 8.01 -9.72
N TRP A 436 -10.77 8.77 -9.32
CA TRP A 436 -12.11 8.62 -9.85
C TRP A 436 -12.16 8.89 -11.35
N ALA A 437 -11.59 10.02 -11.79
CA ALA A 437 -11.57 10.40 -13.20
C ALA A 437 -10.88 9.36 -14.07
N THR A 438 -9.72 8.85 -13.62
CA THR A 438 -8.86 7.99 -14.44
C THR A 438 -9.22 6.50 -14.37
N ARG A 439 -10.23 6.08 -13.60
CA ARG A 439 -10.49 4.65 -13.31
C ARG A 439 -10.75 3.78 -14.55
N ASN A 440 -11.40 4.33 -15.57
CA ASN A 440 -11.79 3.64 -16.80
C ASN A 440 -11.06 4.19 -18.04
N PHE A 441 -9.92 4.87 -17.86
CA PHE A 441 -9.13 5.37 -18.97
C PHE A 441 -8.35 4.22 -19.63
N ASP A 442 -8.28 4.27 -20.95
CA ASP A 442 -7.35 3.44 -21.73
C ASP A 442 -5.91 3.97 -21.61
N ASP A 443 -4.95 3.25 -22.18
CA ASP A 443 -3.54 3.62 -22.04
C ASP A 443 -3.22 5.02 -22.58
N ARG A 444 -3.80 5.43 -23.72
CA ARG A 444 -3.56 6.78 -24.27
C ARG A 444 -4.04 7.87 -23.33
N ARG A 445 -5.25 7.74 -22.78
CA ARG A 445 -5.80 8.71 -21.82
C ARG A 445 -5.06 8.67 -20.48
N LEU A 446 -4.61 7.50 -20.02
CA LEU A 446 -3.75 7.39 -18.84
C LEU A 446 -2.43 8.13 -19.05
N LEU A 447 -1.78 7.99 -20.20
CA LEU A 447 -0.54 8.69 -20.52
C LEU A 447 -0.75 10.21 -20.68
N ALA A 448 -1.85 10.64 -21.31
CA ALA A 448 -2.21 12.06 -21.37
C ALA A 448 -2.40 12.67 -19.96
N ALA A 449 -3.09 11.96 -19.08
CA ALA A 449 -3.27 12.38 -17.68
C ALA A 449 -1.94 12.35 -16.91
N ALA A 450 -1.11 11.32 -17.09
CA ALA A 450 0.18 11.22 -16.44
C ALA A 450 1.12 12.37 -16.84
N GLU A 451 1.18 12.71 -18.13
CA GLU A 451 1.96 13.85 -18.63
C GLU A 451 1.41 15.17 -18.08
N LEU A 452 0.09 15.35 -18.04
CA LEU A 452 -0.51 16.54 -17.42
C LEU A 452 -0.14 16.68 -15.93
N ALA A 453 -0.16 15.59 -15.17
CA ALA A 453 0.28 15.58 -13.78
C ALA A 453 1.77 15.95 -13.66
N ARG A 454 2.63 15.42 -14.55
CA ARG A 454 4.05 15.75 -14.60
C ARG A 454 4.27 17.25 -14.86
N GLN A 455 3.53 17.84 -15.80
CA GLN A 455 3.59 19.28 -16.12
C GLN A 455 3.16 20.20 -14.96
N ASN A 456 2.43 19.66 -13.97
CA ASN A 456 2.01 20.37 -12.76
C ASN A 456 2.82 19.95 -11.52
N ASP A 457 3.99 19.33 -11.71
CA ASP A 457 4.87 18.84 -10.63
C ASP A 457 4.18 17.89 -9.64
N TRP A 458 3.19 17.14 -10.13
CA TRP A 458 2.48 16.13 -9.35
C TRP A 458 3.03 14.72 -9.65
N TYR A 459 4.32 14.55 -9.35
CA TYR A 459 5.11 13.40 -9.82
C TYR A 459 4.58 12.04 -9.39
N ASP A 460 4.06 11.91 -8.17
CA ASP A 460 3.52 10.63 -7.70
C ASP A 460 2.25 10.21 -8.45
N ARG A 461 1.41 11.17 -8.86
CA ARG A 461 0.25 10.88 -9.73
C ARG A 461 0.65 10.59 -11.15
N ALA A 462 1.64 11.31 -11.68
CA ALA A 462 2.18 11.02 -13.01
C ALA A 462 2.66 9.55 -13.08
N ILE A 463 3.51 9.15 -12.14
CA ILE A 463 4.05 7.78 -12.07
C ILE A 463 2.92 6.75 -11.86
N ASN A 464 2.04 6.99 -10.88
CA ASN A 464 0.96 6.04 -10.58
C ASN A 464 0.00 5.85 -11.76
N THR A 465 -0.27 6.90 -12.52
CA THR A 465 -1.17 6.85 -13.68
C THR A 465 -0.48 6.15 -14.86
N ALA A 466 0.79 6.46 -15.13
CA ALA A 466 1.56 5.79 -16.18
C ALA A 466 1.80 4.30 -15.90
N ASP A 467 2.00 3.91 -14.64
CA ASP A 467 2.19 2.50 -14.21
C ASP A 467 0.95 1.62 -14.42
N ARG A 468 -0.24 2.21 -14.62
CA ARG A 468 -1.48 1.46 -14.88
C ARG A 468 -1.65 1.01 -16.33
N THR A 469 -0.83 1.55 -17.24
CA THR A 469 -0.87 1.19 -18.66
C THR A 469 -0.54 -0.29 -18.88
N GLN A 470 -1.15 -0.92 -19.88
CA GLN A 470 -1.00 -2.36 -20.14
C GLN A 470 -0.27 -2.69 -21.43
N GLN A 471 -0.47 -1.89 -22.49
CA GLN A 471 0.07 -2.11 -23.84
C GLN A 471 0.94 -0.95 -24.30
N LEU A 472 0.48 0.30 -24.14
CA LEU A 472 1.25 1.50 -24.51
C LEU A 472 1.96 2.03 -23.27
N HIS A 473 3.29 2.12 -23.32
CA HIS A 473 4.08 2.59 -22.19
C HIS A 473 4.91 3.82 -22.55
N ASP A 474 4.91 4.81 -21.67
CA ASP A 474 5.90 5.89 -21.64
C ASP A 474 6.83 5.67 -20.43
N PHE A 475 8.03 5.16 -20.68
CA PHE A 475 8.99 4.86 -19.63
C PHE A 475 9.55 6.12 -18.97
N ASP A 476 9.54 7.26 -19.66
CA ASP A 476 10.00 8.52 -19.06
C ASP A 476 8.98 9.02 -18.03
N LEU A 477 7.68 8.73 -18.21
CA LEU A 477 6.65 9.00 -17.21
C LEU A 477 6.61 8.00 -16.06
N ARG A 478 6.92 6.72 -16.33
CA ARG A 478 6.96 5.67 -15.30
C ARG A 478 8.18 5.79 -14.38
N PHE A 479 9.28 6.32 -14.92
CA PHE A 479 10.57 6.48 -14.25
C PHE A 479 11.05 7.94 -14.33
N LEU A 480 10.21 8.86 -13.86
CA LEU A 480 10.59 10.28 -13.72
C LEU A 480 11.84 10.43 -12.85
N ALA A 481 12.68 11.40 -13.19
CA ALA A 481 13.88 11.74 -12.43
C ALA A 481 13.91 13.23 -12.01
N PRO A 482 12.93 13.71 -11.20
CA PRO A 482 12.94 15.09 -10.72
C PRO A 482 14.13 15.31 -9.76
N TYR A 483 14.51 16.57 -9.58
CA TYR A 483 15.56 17.01 -8.63
C TYR A 483 16.97 16.44 -8.92
N ARG A 484 17.26 16.12 -10.18
CA ARG A 484 18.49 15.42 -10.56
C ARG A 484 19.77 16.14 -10.23
N ASP A 485 19.79 17.46 -10.28
CA ASP A 485 21.00 18.23 -9.94
C ASP A 485 21.46 17.97 -8.49
N ILE A 486 20.51 17.90 -7.56
CA ILE A 486 20.77 17.65 -6.13
C ILE A 486 21.10 16.17 -5.90
N ALA A 487 20.34 15.27 -6.53
CA ALA A 487 20.58 13.84 -6.40
C ALA A 487 21.95 13.44 -6.96
N HIS A 488 22.33 13.97 -8.13
CA HIS A 488 23.61 13.72 -8.78
C HIS A 488 24.78 14.24 -7.95
N LYS A 489 24.66 15.44 -7.36
CA LYS A 489 25.67 16.01 -6.44
C LYS A 489 26.01 15.02 -5.32
N TYR A 490 25.01 14.57 -4.56
CA TYR A 490 25.23 13.68 -3.40
C TYR A 490 25.56 12.23 -3.80
N ALA A 491 25.00 11.73 -4.90
CA ALA A 491 25.37 10.41 -5.41
C ALA A 491 26.86 10.36 -5.79
N LYS A 492 27.37 11.42 -6.43
CA LYS A 492 28.80 11.56 -6.75
C LYS A 492 29.66 11.71 -5.50
N GLU A 493 29.26 12.56 -4.55
CA GLU A 493 29.97 12.79 -3.29
C GLU A 493 30.17 11.48 -2.51
N TYR A 494 29.11 10.69 -2.37
CA TYR A 494 29.14 9.42 -1.62
C TYR A 494 29.53 8.21 -2.48
N ARG A 495 29.88 8.40 -3.76
CA ARG A 495 30.23 7.34 -4.71
C ARG A 495 29.18 6.22 -4.73
N LEU A 496 27.93 6.63 -4.95
CA LEU A 496 26.78 5.76 -5.12
C LEU A 496 26.40 5.70 -6.60
N ASP A 497 25.83 4.57 -7.01
CA ASP A 497 25.17 4.46 -8.30
C ASP A 497 23.90 5.33 -8.30
N GLU A 498 23.88 6.36 -9.15
CA GLU A 498 22.76 7.29 -9.30
C GLU A 498 21.45 6.57 -9.66
N ALA A 499 21.51 5.52 -10.49
CA ALA A 499 20.32 4.78 -10.88
C ALA A 499 19.74 3.98 -9.71
N TRP A 500 20.60 3.44 -8.84
CA TRP A 500 20.17 2.78 -7.61
C TRP A 500 19.51 3.75 -6.63
N VAL A 501 20.10 4.95 -6.46
CA VAL A 501 19.54 6.02 -5.63
C VAL A 501 18.14 6.43 -6.11
N TYR A 502 17.97 6.65 -7.41
CA TYR A 502 16.66 6.96 -8.00
C TYR A 502 15.68 5.79 -7.85
N GLY A 503 16.14 4.56 -8.02
CA GLY A 503 15.33 3.36 -7.81
C GLY A 503 14.79 3.26 -6.39
N LEU A 504 15.60 3.66 -5.40
CA LEU A 504 15.22 3.76 -3.99
C LEU A 504 14.25 4.91 -3.75
N MET A 505 14.57 6.14 -4.17
CA MET A 505 13.71 7.31 -3.99
C MET A 505 12.31 7.12 -4.61
N ARG A 506 12.25 6.52 -5.81
CA ARG A 506 10.98 6.15 -6.43
C ARG A 506 10.18 5.24 -5.52
N GLN A 507 10.82 4.22 -4.93
CA GLN A 507 10.15 3.27 -4.06
C GLN A 507 9.70 3.88 -2.72
N GLU A 508 10.52 4.74 -2.12
CA GLU A 508 10.26 5.36 -0.82
C GLU A 508 9.15 6.41 -0.84
N SER A 509 9.17 7.31 -1.82
CA SER A 509 8.30 8.49 -1.78
C SER A 509 7.54 8.76 -3.07
N ARG A 510 7.86 8.05 -4.16
CA ARG A 510 7.43 8.43 -5.53
C ARG A 510 7.69 9.91 -5.83
N PHE A 511 8.79 10.44 -5.27
CA PHE A 511 9.24 11.82 -5.38
C PHE A 511 8.36 12.89 -4.70
N VAL A 512 7.52 12.50 -3.74
CA VAL A 512 6.83 13.46 -2.87
C VAL A 512 7.82 14.00 -1.84
N SER A 513 8.29 15.23 -2.04
CA SER A 513 9.35 15.85 -1.23
C SER A 513 8.99 16.02 0.26
N ARG A 514 7.70 16.18 0.57
CA ARG A 514 7.17 16.28 1.94
C ARG A 514 6.49 15.00 2.43
N ALA A 515 6.83 13.84 1.87
CA ALA A 515 6.26 12.56 2.30
C ALA A 515 6.52 12.31 3.79
N LYS A 516 5.50 11.82 4.49
CA LYS A 516 5.59 11.39 5.89
C LYS A 516 4.88 10.05 6.07
N SER A 517 5.59 9.03 6.56
CA SER A 517 4.99 7.73 6.86
C SER A 517 4.23 7.75 8.19
N GLY A 518 3.36 6.76 8.41
CA GLY A 518 2.63 6.59 9.68
C GLY A 518 3.55 6.38 10.89
N VAL A 519 4.77 5.88 10.67
CA VAL A 519 5.80 5.67 11.71
C VAL A 519 6.82 6.82 11.78
N GLY A 520 6.64 7.90 11.00
CA GLY A 520 7.41 9.14 11.10
C GLY A 520 8.60 9.28 10.13
N ALA A 521 8.80 8.35 9.20
CA ALA A 521 9.81 8.48 8.14
C ALA A 521 9.51 9.70 7.25
N SER A 522 10.55 10.43 6.83
CA SER A 522 10.36 11.77 6.24
C SER A 522 11.11 11.98 4.91
N GLY A 523 10.46 12.69 3.99
CA GLY A 523 11.03 13.21 2.74
C GLY A 523 11.24 12.17 1.63
N LEU A 524 12.02 12.54 0.62
CA LEU A 524 12.23 11.77 -0.61
C LEU A 524 12.83 10.37 -0.37
N MET A 525 13.73 10.26 0.60
CA MET A 525 14.42 9.03 0.96
C MET A 525 13.89 8.41 2.27
N GLN A 526 12.76 8.91 2.80
CA GLN A 526 12.07 8.38 3.98
C GLN A 526 13.02 8.12 5.18
N VAL A 527 13.81 9.13 5.54
CA VAL A 527 14.75 9.01 6.67
C VAL A 527 13.98 9.04 7.99
N MET A 528 14.25 8.09 8.88
CA MET A 528 13.66 8.02 10.21
C MET A 528 14.24 9.09 11.15
N PRO A 529 13.46 9.65 12.10
CA PRO A 529 13.96 10.69 13.02
C PRO A 529 15.15 10.25 13.90
N ALA A 530 15.19 8.98 14.32
CA ALA A 530 16.32 8.43 15.06
C ALA A 530 17.58 8.36 14.17
N THR A 531 17.43 7.86 12.93
CA THR A 531 18.50 7.80 11.94
C THR A 531 19.01 9.21 11.59
N ALA A 532 18.13 10.19 11.41
CA ALA A 532 18.53 11.56 11.11
C ALA A 532 19.41 12.17 12.23
N ARG A 533 19.05 11.96 13.49
CA ARG A 533 19.88 12.40 14.64
C ARG A 533 21.23 11.71 14.67
N TRP A 534 21.27 10.41 14.40
CA TRP A 534 22.52 9.66 14.30
C TRP A 534 23.41 10.19 13.16
N ILE A 535 22.85 10.43 11.97
CA ILE A 535 23.58 11.00 10.82
C ILE A 535 24.11 12.39 11.16
N ALA A 536 23.29 13.27 11.74
CA ALA A 536 23.70 14.62 12.09
C ALA A 536 24.91 14.63 13.04
N SER A 537 24.93 13.70 14.01
CA SER A 537 26.09 13.48 14.88
C SER A 537 27.34 13.03 14.10
N LYS A 538 27.18 12.08 13.17
CA LYS A 538 28.29 11.58 12.33
C LYS A 538 28.84 12.61 11.36
N LEU A 539 28.00 13.54 10.87
CA LEU A 539 28.38 14.64 10.00
C LEU A 539 28.87 15.88 10.78
N GLY A 540 28.87 15.85 12.12
CA GLY A 540 29.31 16.98 12.94
C GLY A 540 28.38 18.19 12.92
N ILE A 541 27.10 18.00 12.53
CA ILE A 541 26.10 19.07 12.47
C ILE A 541 25.66 19.43 13.88
N ARG A 542 26.13 20.57 14.39
CA ARG A 542 25.73 21.13 15.68
C ARG A 542 24.32 21.74 15.57
N HIS A 543 23.48 21.54 16.59
CA HIS A 543 22.11 22.07 16.67
C HIS A 543 21.16 21.58 15.55
N PHE A 544 21.22 20.29 15.19
CA PHE A 544 20.28 19.71 14.23
C PHE A 544 18.82 19.90 14.69
N GLN A 545 18.03 20.58 13.86
CA GLN A 545 16.58 20.71 14.03
C GLN A 545 15.90 19.59 13.23
N ALA A 546 15.08 18.79 13.90
CA ALA A 546 14.43 17.63 13.29
C ALA A 546 13.63 18.00 12.02
N ASP A 547 12.95 19.14 12.03
CA ASP A 547 12.12 19.61 10.90
C ASP A 547 12.94 19.90 9.63
N SER A 548 14.25 20.14 9.75
CA SER A 548 15.14 20.34 8.59
C SER A 548 15.22 19.13 7.67
N ILE A 549 14.87 17.93 8.16
CA ILE A 549 14.85 16.69 7.36
C ILE A 549 13.77 16.70 6.26
N HIS A 550 12.80 17.62 6.33
CA HIS A 550 11.81 17.86 5.29
C HIS A 550 12.35 18.72 4.14
N GLY A 551 13.50 19.36 4.34
CA GLY A 551 14.22 20.07 3.28
C GLY A 551 14.84 19.09 2.29
N LEU A 552 14.70 19.38 1.00
CA LEU A 552 15.10 18.48 -0.08
C LEU A 552 16.60 18.15 -0.06
N ASP A 553 17.45 19.17 0.12
CA ASP A 553 18.91 19.03 0.19
C ASP A 553 19.34 18.17 1.39
N THR A 554 18.89 18.52 2.61
CA THR A 554 19.15 17.75 3.84
C THR A 554 18.69 16.30 3.72
N ASN A 555 17.49 16.06 3.18
CA ASN A 555 16.94 14.72 3.07
C ASN A 555 17.77 13.82 2.14
N MET A 556 18.16 14.35 0.99
CA MET A 556 19.02 13.63 0.03
C MET A 556 20.42 13.39 0.59
N GLN A 557 21.02 14.40 1.22
CA GLN A 557 22.33 14.25 1.86
C GLN A 557 22.30 13.14 2.91
N PHE A 558 21.33 13.18 3.82
CA PHE A 558 21.22 12.23 4.93
C PHE A 558 20.89 10.83 4.42
N GLY A 559 19.91 10.70 3.53
CA GLY A 559 19.52 9.41 2.96
C GLY A 559 20.66 8.74 2.21
N MET A 560 21.41 9.49 1.39
CA MET A 560 22.54 8.93 0.63
C MET A 560 23.76 8.64 1.52
N TYR A 561 24.05 9.48 2.52
CA TYR A 561 25.07 9.17 3.52
C TYR A 561 24.77 7.86 4.26
N TYR A 562 23.52 7.67 4.68
CA TYR A 562 23.09 6.44 5.36
C TYR A 562 23.14 5.24 4.43
N LEU A 563 22.63 5.37 3.20
CA LEU A 563 22.69 4.31 2.19
C LEU A 563 24.13 3.85 1.94
N LYS A 564 25.07 4.80 1.82
CA LYS A 564 26.49 4.51 1.65
C LYS A 564 27.09 3.79 2.86
N THR A 565 26.75 4.26 4.06
CA THR A 565 27.25 3.65 5.31
C THR A 565 26.78 2.21 5.44
N ILE A 566 25.50 1.95 5.15
CA ILE A 566 24.96 0.58 5.14
C ILE A 566 25.67 -0.26 4.08
N GLN A 567 25.82 0.25 2.86
CA GLN A 567 26.48 -0.44 1.75
C GLN A 567 27.88 -0.91 2.14
N GLN A 568 28.67 -0.03 2.77
CA GLN A 568 30.02 -0.36 3.24
C GLN A 568 30.00 -1.41 4.36
N SER A 569 29.02 -1.36 5.26
CA SER A 569 28.89 -2.33 6.36
C SER A 569 28.44 -3.73 5.92
N LEU A 570 28.10 -3.90 4.65
CA LEU A 570 27.57 -5.13 4.04
C LEU A 570 28.38 -5.51 2.79
N ASP A 571 29.71 -5.30 2.87
CA ASP A 571 30.70 -5.69 1.86
C ASP A 571 30.43 -5.17 0.45
N GLY A 572 29.78 -4.00 0.34
CA GLY A 572 29.45 -3.39 -0.94
C GLY A 572 28.17 -3.92 -1.60
N SER A 573 27.49 -4.92 -1.02
CA SER A 573 26.30 -5.55 -1.62
C SER A 573 25.11 -4.59 -1.69
N LEU A 574 24.67 -4.30 -2.93
CA LEU A 574 23.51 -3.43 -3.18
C LEU A 574 22.20 -4.06 -2.70
N VAL A 575 22.08 -5.38 -2.82
CA VAL A 575 20.89 -6.14 -2.40
C VAL A 575 20.75 -6.12 -0.88
N LEU A 576 21.83 -6.44 -0.16
CA LEU A 576 21.83 -6.39 1.31
C LEU A 576 21.61 -4.97 1.81
N ALA A 577 22.26 -3.98 1.19
CA ALA A 577 22.09 -2.59 1.56
C ALA A 577 20.65 -2.10 1.38
N THR A 578 19.98 -2.53 0.30
CA THR A 578 18.57 -2.18 0.04
C THR A 578 17.64 -2.86 1.05
N ALA A 579 17.88 -4.14 1.38
CA ALA A 579 17.13 -4.83 2.44
C ALA A 579 17.34 -4.16 3.81
N ALA A 580 18.58 -3.78 4.11
CA ALA A 580 18.97 -3.13 5.35
C ALA A 580 18.44 -1.70 5.48
N TYR A 581 18.29 -0.97 4.38
CA TYR A 581 17.69 0.37 4.39
C TYR A 581 16.23 0.32 4.89
N ASN A 582 15.47 -0.69 4.44
CA ASN A 582 14.06 -0.86 4.82
C ASN A 582 13.87 -1.59 6.17
N ALA A 583 14.65 -2.64 6.45
CA ALA A 583 14.43 -3.53 7.61
C ALA A 583 15.53 -3.49 8.68
N GLY A 584 16.60 -2.72 8.47
CA GLY A 584 17.76 -2.63 9.35
C GLY A 584 18.89 -3.61 8.98
N PRO A 585 20.17 -3.24 9.16
CA PRO A 585 21.32 -4.08 8.79
C PRO A 585 21.37 -5.43 9.49
N GLY A 586 20.98 -5.51 10.76
CA GLY A 586 21.01 -6.76 11.53
C GLY A 586 20.10 -7.84 10.95
N ARG A 587 18.90 -7.45 10.49
CA ARG A 587 17.97 -8.37 9.81
C ARG A 587 18.51 -8.80 8.44
N ALA A 588 18.98 -7.84 7.65
CA ALA A 588 19.54 -8.14 6.32
C ALA A 588 20.66 -9.18 6.38
N ARG A 589 21.59 -9.07 7.35
CA ARG A 589 22.65 -10.07 7.57
C ARG A 589 22.10 -11.42 8.04
N ARG A 590 21.13 -11.42 8.97
CA ARG A 590 20.52 -12.65 9.49
C ARG A 590 19.87 -13.48 8.37
N TRP A 591 19.27 -12.82 7.38
CA TRP A 591 18.61 -13.48 6.25
C TRP A 591 19.55 -14.11 5.22
N CYS A 592 20.85 -13.79 5.26
CA CYS A 592 21.85 -14.46 4.41
C CYS A 592 21.86 -15.98 4.70
N GLY A 593 21.72 -16.36 5.97
CA GLY A 593 21.89 -17.75 6.40
C GLY A 593 23.33 -18.23 6.26
N GLY A 594 23.56 -19.54 6.39
CA GLY A 594 24.90 -20.13 6.47
C GLY A 594 25.56 -20.50 5.14
N GLN A 595 24.91 -20.29 3.99
CA GLN A 595 25.43 -20.63 2.67
C GLN A 595 25.32 -19.43 1.73
N ALA A 596 26.18 -19.38 0.71
CA ALA A 596 26.08 -18.35 -0.32
C ALA A 596 24.82 -18.54 -1.16
N LEU A 597 24.17 -17.45 -1.55
CA LEU A 597 22.92 -17.43 -2.30
C LEU A 597 23.02 -16.55 -3.53
N GLU A 598 22.40 -16.97 -4.64
CA GLU A 598 22.08 -16.05 -5.73
C GLU A 598 21.25 -14.87 -5.18
N GLY A 599 21.58 -13.64 -5.56
CA GLY A 599 20.91 -12.44 -5.04
C GLY A 599 19.40 -12.40 -5.30
N ALA A 600 18.94 -13.01 -6.40
CA ALA A 600 17.50 -13.18 -6.66
C ALA A 600 16.83 -14.15 -5.67
N ILE A 601 17.53 -15.22 -5.25
CA ILE A 601 17.05 -16.17 -4.24
C ILE A 601 17.02 -15.51 -2.86
N TYR A 602 18.07 -14.75 -2.51
CA TYR A 602 18.05 -13.93 -1.28
C TYR A 602 16.82 -13.01 -1.28
N ALA A 603 16.65 -12.20 -2.34
CA ALA A 603 15.55 -11.25 -2.43
C ALA A 603 14.17 -11.94 -2.29
N GLU A 604 13.94 -13.05 -2.99
CA GLU A 604 12.64 -13.75 -2.94
C GLU A 604 12.41 -14.53 -1.63
N SER A 605 13.46 -14.84 -0.87
CA SER A 605 13.33 -15.56 0.40
C SER A 605 13.37 -14.66 1.64
N ILE A 606 13.47 -13.33 1.49
CA ILE A 606 13.35 -12.39 2.62
C ILE A 606 12.04 -12.65 3.37
N PRO A 607 12.06 -12.90 4.70
CA PRO A 607 10.88 -13.21 5.52
C PRO A 607 9.75 -12.17 5.44
N PHE A 608 10.12 -10.89 5.47
CA PHE A 608 9.16 -9.78 5.48
C PHE A 608 8.67 -9.50 4.07
N GLY A 609 7.35 -9.64 3.86
CA GLY A 609 6.73 -9.42 2.55
C GLY A 609 7.00 -8.03 1.99
N GLU A 610 6.87 -7.01 2.85
CA GLU A 610 7.16 -5.62 2.48
C GLU A 610 8.61 -5.45 2.01
N THR A 611 9.59 -5.93 2.79
CA THR A 611 11.01 -5.81 2.44
C THR A 611 11.38 -6.63 1.20
N ARG A 612 10.80 -7.83 1.05
CA ARG A 612 10.97 -8.69 -0.14
C ARG A 612 10.54 -7.94 -1.40
N ASP A 613 9.36 -7.33 -1.38
CA ASP A 613 8.84 -6.58 -2.52
C ASP A 613 9.61 -5.27 -2.73
N TYR A 614 10.01 -4.61 -1.65
CA TYR A 614 10.83 -3.41 -1.69
C TYR A 614 12.15 -3.64 -2.42
N VAL A 615 12.91 -4.68 -2.04
CA VAL A 615 14.21 -5.01 -2.67
C VAL A 615 14.03 -5.30 -4.15
N LYS A 616 13.06 -6.14 -4.52
CA LYS A 616 12.75 -6.45 -5.92
C LYS A 616 12.40 -5.19 -6.72
N LYS A 617 11.56 -4.31 -6.17
CA LYS A 617 11.15 -3.06 -6.82
C LYS A 617 12.32 -2.09 -6.98
N VAL A 618 13.12 -1.86 -5.94
CA VAL A 618 14.28 -0.94 -6.00
C VAL A 618 15.29 -1.43 -7.03
N MET A 619 15.63 -2.72 -7.03
CA MET A 619 16.58 -3.28 -7.99
C MET A 619 16.06 -3.21 -9.43
N ALA A 620 14.78 -3.51 -9.65
CA ALA A 620 14.16 -3.35 -10.97
C ALA A 620 14.13 -1.88 -11.42
N ASN A 621 13.71 -0.95 -10.53
CA ASN A 621 13.69 0.47 -10.82
C ASN A 621 15.09 0.98 -11.22
N ALA A 622 16.14 0.51 -10.54
CA ALA A 622 17.52 0.90 -10.84
C ALA A 622 17.91 0.56 -12.28
N ILE A 623 17.44 -0.57 -12.82
CA ILE A 623 17.69 -0.93 -14.23
C ILE A 623 16.99 0.02 -15.19
N TYR A 624 15.74 0.39 -14.91
CA TYR A 624 15.02 1.36 -15.75
C TYR A 624 15.66 2.76 -15.70
N TYR A 625 16.08 3.22 -14.52
CA TYR A 625 16.81 4.48 -14.40
C TYR A 625 18.16 4.44 -15.11
N ALA A 626 18.91 3.34 -14.99
CA ALA A 626 20.16 3.18 -15.70
C ALA A 626 19.97 3.30 -17.23
N ARG A 627 18.94 2.63 -17.77
CA ARG A 627 18.56 2.73 -19.20
C ARG A 627 18.24 4.19 -19.58
N SER A 628 17.41 4.87 -18.79
CA SER A 628 17.04 6.29 -19.03
C SER A 628 18.24 7.25 -18.94
N PHE A 629 19.17 6.98 -18.04
CA PHE A 629 20.38 7.79 -17.86
C PHE A 629 21.50 7.46 -18.86
N GLY A 630 21.29 6.51 -19.78
CA GLY A 630 22.28 6.09 -20.76
C GLY A 630 23.48 5.35 -20.15
N GLN A 631 23.31 4.73 -18.97
CA GLN A 631 24.36 3.93 -18.34
C GLN A 631 24.51 2.59 -19.08
N PRO A 632 25.73 2.22 -19.53
CA PRO A 632 25.92 1.02 -20.33
C PRO A 632 25.73 -0.28 -19.51
N GLY A 633 25.24 -1.33 -20.18
CA GLY A 633 25.45 -2.73 -19.79
C GLY A 633 24.88 -3.17 -18.44
N GLN A 634 23.83 -2.53 -17.94
CA GLN A 634 23.27 -2.88 -16.62
C GLN A 634 22.39 -4.14 -16.69
N SER A 635 22.97 -5.28 -16.28
CA SER A 635 22.24 -6.52 -16.01
C SER A 635 21.70 -6.50 -14.57
N LEU A 636 20.41 -6.81 -14.40
CA LEU A 636 19.78 -7.07 -13.13
C LEU A 636 20.45 -8.26 -12.43
N LYS A 637 20.74 -9.36 -13.14
CA LYS A 637 21.44 -10.51 -12.55
C LYS A 637 22.82 -10.11 -12.01
N ALA A 638 23.59 -9.33 -12.76
CA ALA A 638 24.90 -8.86 -12.32
C ALA A 638 24.79 -7.94 -11.09
N ARG A 639 23.78 -7.05 -11.07
CA ARG A 639 23.47 -6.17 -9.93
C ARG A 639 23.08 -6.95 -8.68
N LEU A 640 22.32 -8.04 -8.84
CA LEU A 640 21.92 -8.92 -7.75
C LEU A 640 23.09 -9.74 -7.22
N GLY A 641 23.96 -10.22 -8.11
CA GLY A 641 25.19 -10.92 -7.78
C GLY A 641 24.97 -12.16 -6.92
N SER A 642 26.00 -12.49 -6.13
CA SER A 642 25.96 -13.53 -5.10
C SER A 642 26.06 -12.89 -3.71
N ILE A 643 25.29 -13.41 -2.77
CA ILE A 643 25.24 -12.97 -1.39
C ILE A 643 25.99 -14.00 -0.55
N ALA A 644 27.07 -13.57 0.11
CA ALA A 644 27.84 -14.45 0.97
C ALA A 644 27.00 -14.95 2.16
N GLY A 645 27.22 -16.20 2.56
CA GLY A 645 26.67 -16.74 3.81
C GLY A 645 27.36 -16.09 5.00
N VAL A 646 26.61 -15.83 6.06
CA VAL A 646 27.12 -15.29 7.32
C VAL A 646 27.08 -16.42 8.35
N ALA A 647 28.22 -16.74 8.97
CA ALA A 647 28.22 -17.59 10.15
C ALA A 647 27.43 -16.88 11.26
N VAL A 648 26.26 -17.40 11.62
CA VAL A 648 25.38 -16.79 12.62
C VAL A 648 26.02 -16.97 14.00
N PRO A 649 26.43 -15.90 14.72
CA PRO A 649 26.76 -16.03 16.13
C PRO A 649 25.48 -16.34 16.93
N PRO A 650 25.55 -17.09 18.04
CA PRO A 650 24.38 -17.45 18.83
C PRO A 650 23.61 -16.21 19.33
N LEU A 651 22.29 -16.39 19.48
CA LEU A 651 21.30 -15.37 19.79
C LEU A 651 21.62 -14.62 21.10
N CYS A 652 22.02 -13.34 21.01
CA CYS A 652 21.89 -12.41 22.13
C CYS A 652 20.49 -11.78 22.07
N GLY A 653 19.67 -12.09 23.07
CA GLY A 653 18.36 -11.47 23.27
C GLY A 653 18.51 -10.05 23.83
N GLY A 654 17.88 -9.08 23.17
CA GLY A 654 17.76 -7.71 23.65
C GLY A 654 16.62 -7.01 22.90
N ALA A 655 15.66 -6.46 23.64
CA ALA A 655 14.41 -5.91 23.16
C ALA A 655 14.53 -4.49 22.58
N ASP A 656 15.57 -4.19 21.81
CA ASP A 656 15.75 -2.88 21.18
C ASP A 656 16.23 -3.01 19.73
N GLU A 657 15.34 -2.72 18.77
CA GLU A 657 15.55 -3.04 17.35
C GLU A 657 16.45 -2.03 16.60
N ASN A 658 17.02 -1.03 17.26
CA ASN A 658 17.79 0.04 16.59
C ASN A 658 19.10 0.47 17.30
N ALA A 659 19.66 -0.32 18.22
CA ALA A 659 20.99 -0.04 18.78
C ALA A 659 22.06 -0.91 18.11
N PRO A 660 23.18 -0.33 17.61
CA PRO A 660 24.41 -1.09 17.46
C PRO A 660 25.03 -1.24 18.85
N ALA A 661 25.10 -2.45 19.38
CA ALA A 661 25.97 -2.75 20.51
C ALA A 661 26.50 -4.19 20.39
N CYS A 662 27.76 -4.30 20.00
CA CYS A 662 28.67 -5.35 20.44
C CYS A 662 30.03 -4.66 20.65
N ASP A 663 30.32 -4.25 21.89
CA ASP A 663 31.70 -3.98 22.31
C ASP A 663 32.26 -5.28 22.89
N ASN A 664 33.15 -5.90 22.11
CA ASN A 664 34.49 -6.36 22.49
C ASN A 664 35.14 -7.05 21.29
#